data_AF-B5Y4S2-F1
#
_entry.id   AF-B5Y4S2-F1
#
_cell.length_a   1.000
_cell.length_b   1.000
_cell.length_c   1.000
_cell.angle_alpha   90.00
_cell.angle_beta   90.00
_cell.angle_gamma   90.00
#
_symmetry.space_group_name_H-M   'P 1'
#
loop_
_entity.id
_entity.type
_entity.pdbx_description
1 polymer ?
#
loop_
_entity_poly.entity_id
_entity_poly.type
_entity_poly.pdbx_seq_one_letter_code
_entity_poly.pdbx_strand_id
1 'polypeptide(L)'
;MKFCSSTILILALGASADATNIRGVDLGRGLKSGNGKSNAERDMKNGWKNGKEGGKGKGSQAIPCCRRWFNFNKKASLLVQPLPSSQRRLMPRFLEHVRDGMSGDTDFPHGPLKAIATVGERSTCDDSLGEKIVGVPDGLGVYLVDDDMYELSSSQINDGAATFGGSHVQYVDYNRDAMTGFMTSDVPASSMVTGFGEMIEISYNLKGELVGPRVRDGNTTVGAHYANTDAAGAYVVVSEPAEADWLMQSLCSAHLEQTHQWDRFIGLEDDIFITNEEWMIYENGTLFVGIGAHAIDTHTKTDYSLGVFGQGGFEKIAEINSQHPDYTMFAVSGYNGDLTGNSAVLQARKDKYGMRPDGEEYVWSENVVPFRIFVADDFLARNDLRYGKLYGFAIDMSESGPSGGIFRDEFHQDPAKAKNGAKVDGKWISVDWTWDGEVRNFQHDVAWEFQLKPPGTSEGSSMEDYQWWNAGGLSSSGLKTEHVTPDPRTDTTGFVQGSTAGYFGHLYGELDITSQVKLGGKGEYADGRDATRNWDDADGEGKVTFKDIDGLEVVYSNDGKLYAIIQEDSGNDLGERMFITSPLEHEDDGEELTYYFIAMSGGSRNTRMTEGVGIPKGTNCEANAHEFSGIFDMSGLIRKQDGEYMLSASDEGHHKRKQDKKVNINDKTIIIGLQAHNMYCGVIEAFQADRGGQWLLYNPHIPI
;
A
#
# COMPACT_ATOMS: atom_id res chain seq x y z
N MET A 1 -23.63 1.08 -7.73
CA MET A 1 -23.18 2.13 -6.78
C MET A 1 -21.97 2.84 -7.39
N LYS A 2 -21.38 3.85 -6.72
CA LYS A 2 -19.92 4.01 -6.75
C LYS A 2 -19.35 2.93 -5.84
N PHE A 3 -18.42 2.12 -6.33
CA PHE A 3 -17.61 1.26 -5.46
C PHE A 3 -16.54 2.12 -4.78
N CYS A 4 -15.89 1.64 -3.71
CA CYS A 4 -14.60 2.22 -3.31
C CYS A 4 -13.58 1.86 -4.38
N SER A 5 -12.93 2.88 -4.96
CA SER A 5 -11.76 2.73 -5.82
C SER A 5 -10.57 3.17 -4.97
N SER A 6 -9.77 2.22 -4.48
CA SER A 6 -8.48 2.52 -3.88
C SER A 6 -7.44 2.77 -4.97
N THR A 7 -6.40 3.54 -4.68
CA THR A 7 -5.30 3.79 -5.60
C THR A 7 -4.02 3.90 -4.82
N ILE A 8 -3.26 2.82 -4.92
CA ILE A 8 -2.00 2.66 -4.23
C ILE A 8 -0.91 3.39 -5.00
N LEU A 9 0.05 3.95 -4.25
CA LEU A 9 1.25 4.54 -4.81
C LEU A 9 2.49 3.72 -4.50
N ILE A 10 3.26 3.44 -5.55
CA ILE A 10 4.69 3.15 -5.42
C ILE A 10 5.48 4.39 -5.85
N LEU A 11 6.30 4.94 -4.96
CA LEU A 11 7.26 6.00 -5.30
C LEU A 11 8.54 5.41 -5.90
N ALA A 12 8.96 5.91 -7.06
CA ALA A 12 10.31 5.70 -7.57
C ALA A 12 11.17 6.96 -7.36
N LEU A 13 12.46 6.78 -7.00
CA LEU A 13 13.39 7.90 -6.81
C LEU A 13 14.62 7.78 -7.73
N GLY A 14 14.56 8.41 -8.91
CA GLY A 14 15.68 8.51 -9.84
C GLY A 14 16.64 9.66 -9.51
N ALA A 15 17.92 9.56 -9.89
CA ALA A 15 18.88 10.65 -9.77
C ALA A 15 18.69 11.68 -10.91
N SER A 16 19.73 12.50 -11.18
CA SER A 16 19.90 13.11 -12.50
C SER A 16 21.38 13.44 -12.71
N ALA A 17 22.01 12.85 -13.74
CA ALA A 17 23.45 12.97 -13.96
C ALA A 17 23.88 14.35 -14.52
N ASP A 18 24.04 15.37 -13.67
CA ASP A 18 24.38 16.73 -14.12
C ASP A 18 25.82 16.84 -14.70
N ALA A 19 25.90 17.12 -16.00
CA ALA A 19 27.03 16.77 -16.83
C ALA A 19 28.15 17.85 -16.89
N THR A 20 28.90 18.09 -15.80
CA THR A 20 30.11 18.93 -15.86
C THR A 20 31.32 18.51 -15.00
N ASN A 21 32.29 17.79 -15.59
CA ASN A 21 33.74 18.04 -15.40
C ASN A 21 34.63 17.19 -16.34
N ILE A 22 34.90 17.68 -17.56
CA ILE A 22 36.09 17.24 -18.33
C ILE A 22 37.15 18.35 -18.24
N ARG A 23 38.02 18.26 -17.23
CA ARG A 23 39.24 19.07 -17.17
C ARG A 23 40.31 18.45 -18.09
N GLY A 24 41.01 19.30 -18.83
CA GLY A 24 41.87 18.86 -19.93
C GLY A 24 43.07 18.01 -19.50
N VAL A 25 43.31 16.91 -20.22
CA VAL A 25 44.52 16.10 -20.11
C VAL A 25 45.62 16.70 -21.01
N ASP A 26 46.72 17.12 -20.40
CA ASP A 26 47.91 17.60 -21.12
C ASP A 26 48.74 16.43 -21.66
N LEU A 27 48.87 16.32 -23.00
CA LEU A 27 49.59 15.23 -23.67
C LEU A 27 50.97 15.68 -24.18
N GLY A 28 51.90 15.81 -23.24
CA GLY A 28 53.29 16.15 -23.51
C GLY A 28 54.15 15.01 -24.08
N ARG A 29 54.48 15.09 -25.38
CA ARG A 29 55.69 14.55 -26.06
C ARG A 29 55.91 13.02 -26.09
N GLY A 30 55.78 12.40 -27.28
CA GLY A 30 55.97 10.95 -27.51
C GLY A 30 56.60 10.54 -28.87
N LEU A 31 57.72 11.14 -29.25
CA LEU A 31 58.63 10.78 -30.37
C LEU A 31 58.65 9.30 -30.86
N LYS A 32 58.20 9.00 -32.11
CA LYS A 32 59.05 8.60 -33.28
C LYS A 32 58.35 7.90 -34.49
N SER A 33 58.64 8.43 -35.69
CA SER A 33 58.87 7.78 -37.00
C SER A 33 58.10 6.52 -37.48
N GLY A 34 57.42 6.64 -38.62
CA GLY A 34 57.04 5.53 -39.53
C GLY A 34 56.73 6.07 -40.95
N ASN A 35 57.11 5.36 -42.02
CA ASN A 35 57.05 5.85 -43.42
C ASN A 35 56.11 5.03 -44.32
N GLY A 36 55.35 5.69 -45.20
CA GLY A 36 54.55 5.13 -46.30
C GLY A 36 53.35 6.05 -46.59
N LYS A 37 53.15 6.67 -47.77
CA LYS A 37 53.04 6.16 -49.16
C LYS A 37 51.98 5.05 -49.31
N SER A 38 51.01 5.14 -50.23
CA SER A 38 50.68 6.20 -51.22
C SER A 38 49.39 5.85 -51.99
N ASN A 39 48.64 6.85 -52.47
CA ASN A 39 47.75 6.86 -53.67
C ASN A 39 46.64 5.76 -53.75
N ALA A 40 45.49 5.94 -54.41
CA ALA A 40 45.18 6.78 -55.57
C ALA A 40 43.67 7.11 -55.68
N GLU A 41 43.34 8.02 -56.60
CA GLU A 41 41.97 8.38 -56.99
C GLU A 41 41.43 7.47 -58.13
N ARG A 42 40.10 7.30 -58.19
CA ARG A 42 39.21 7.56 -59.36
C ARG A 42 37.77 7.11 -59.01
N ASP A 43 36.74 7.96 -59.03
CA ASP A 43 36.22 8.85 -60.09
C ASP A 43 35.42 8.07 -61.16
N MET A 44 34.09 8.18 -61.12
CA MET A 44 33.28 8.35 -62.33
C MET A 44 32.02 9.16 -62.04
N LYS A 45 31.64 10.03 -62.99
CA LYS A 45 30.52 10.98 -62.92
C LYS A 45 29.55 10.71 -64.06
N ASN A 46 28.27 11.08 -63.86
CA ASN A 46 27.35 11.78 -64.79
C ASN A 46 25.89 11.55 -64.29
N GLY A 47 24.93 12.49 -64.37
CA GLY A 47 25.02 13.93 -64.64
C GLY A 47 23.84 14.51 -65.43
N TRP A 48 22.95 15.27 -64.77
CA TRP A 48 22.34 16.56 -65.20
C TRP A 48 21.35 17.06 -64.11
N LYS A 49 21.37 18.33 -63.66
CA LYS A 49 20.75 19.56 -64.23
C LYS A 49 19.22 19.47 -64.34
N ASN A 50 18.38 20.40 -63.87
CA ASN A 50 18.51 21.65 -63.08
C ASN A 50 17.20 21.78 -62.23
N GLY A 51 17.08 22.55 -61.15
CA GLY A 51 18.00 23.45 -60.43
C GLY A 51 17.23 24.24 -59.34
N LYS A 52 17.92 25.19 -58.66
CA LYS A 52 17.45 26.45 -58.02
C LYS A 52 16.18 26.41 -57.11
N GLU A 53 16.18 26.98 -55.90
CA GLU A 53 17.08 27.97 -55.30
C GLU A 53 17.00 27.96 -53.74
N GLY A 54 18.14 28.18 -53.05
CA GLY A 54 18.27 28.67 -51.66
C GLY A 54 17.66 27.86 -50.49
N GLY A 55 18.37 27.56 -49.39
CA GLY A 55 19.76 27.81 -49.03
C GLY A 55 20.09 27.36 -47.59
N LYS A 56 21.40 27.34 -47.24
CA LYS A 56 22.07 27.18 -45.93
C LYS A 56 21.16 27.16 -44.65
N GLY A 57 21.27 26.24 -43.69
CA GLY A 57 22.11 25.04 -43.55
C GLY A 57 22.90 24.95 -42.23
N LYS A 58 22.99 23.73 -41.66
CA LYS A 58 23.68 23.30 -40.41
C LYS A 58 23.01 23.66 -39.07
N GLY A 59 23.13 22.74 -38.10
CA GLY A 59 23.38 23.10 -36.70
C GLY A 59 22.41 22.59 -35.63
N SER A 60 22.12 21.29 -35.56
CA SER A 60 21.54 20.70 -34.34
C SER A 60 22.60 20.63 -33.23
N GLN A 61 22.55 21.56 -32.28
CA GLN A 61 23.23 21.45 -30.98
C GLN A 61 22.17 21.17 -29.92
N ALA A 62 22.49 20.30 -28.96
CA ALA A 62 21.67 20.15 -27.76
C ALA A 62 21.65 21.46 -26.96
N ILE A 63 20.52 21.74 -26.30
CA ILE A 63 20.32 22.91 -25.44
C ILE A 63 19.86 22.36 -24.08
N PRO A 64 20.48 22.75 -22.95
CA PRO A 64 20.02 22.35 -21.62
C PRO A 64 18.62 22.91 -21.33
N CYS A 65 17.76 22.10 -20.72
CA CYS A 65 16.40 22.49 -20.34
C CYS A 65 16.36 23.36 -19.06
N CYS A 66 15.14 23.68 -18.60
CA CYS A 66 14.86 24.28 -17.29
C CYS A 66 15.40 25.69 -17.02
N ARG A 67 15.07 26.66 -17.91
CA ARG A 67 14.83 28.05 -17.49
C ARG A 67 13.63 28.71 -18.19
N ARG A 68 12.42 28.54 -17.64
CA ARG A 68 11.44 29.64 -17.49
C ARG A 68 10.21 29.30 -16.64
N TRP A 69 9.98 30.10 -15.61
CA TRP A 69 8.62 30.40 -15.14
C TRP A 69 7.87 31.24 -16.19
N PHE A 70 6.56 31.08 -16.28
CA PHE A 70 5.69 31.98 -17.05
C PHE A 70 5.27 33.20 -16.20
N ASN A 71 5.77 34.38 -16.57
CA ASN A 71 5.21 35.66 -16.16
C ASN A 71 4.81 36.43 -17.43
N PHE A 72 3.50 36.50 -17.70
CA PHE A 72 3.01 36.75 -19.06
C PHE A 72 2.97 38.25 -19.42
N ASN A 73 3.81 38.66 -20.38
CA ASN A 73 3.67 39.97 -21.02
C ASN A 73 3.92 39.91 -22.55
N LYS A 74 2.81 39.86 -23.30
CA LYS A 74 2.64 40.15 -24.75
C LYS A 74 3.83 39.84 -25.69
N LYS A 75 3.78 38.69 -26.40
CA LYS A 75 3.49 38.63 -27.86
C LYS A 75 3.53 37.20 -28.45
N ALA A 76 2.89 37.09 -29.62
CA ALA A 76 2.86 35.98 -30.57
C ALA A 76 4.27 35.60 -31.12
N SER A 77 4.53 34.44 -31.76
CA SER A 77 3.72 33.26 -32.14
C SER A 77 4.62 32.17 -32.75
N LEU A 78 4.20 30.90 -32.71
CA LEU A 78 4.49 29.92 -33.78
C LEU A 78 3.34 28.91 -33.92
N LEU A 79 3.28 28.17 -35.03
CA LEU A 79 2.19 27.24 -35.33
C LEU A 79 2.55 25.79 -34.96
N VAL A 80 1.65 25.15 -34.22
CA VAL A 80 1.43 23.70 -34.22
C VAL A 80 -0.01 23.47 -34.70
N GLN A 81 -0.30 22.31 -35.29
CA GLN A 81 -1.61 22.04 -35.89
C GLN A 81 -2.75 22.05 -34.83
N PRO A 82 -3.96 22.51 -35.19
CA PRO A 82 -5.02 22.72 -34.22
C PRO A 82 -5.68 21.41 -33.76
N LEU A 83 -5.47 21.03 -32.49
CA LEU A 83 -6.32 20.08 -31.77
C LEU A 83 -7.82 20.42 -31.93
N PRO A 84 -8.73 19.43 -31.95
CA PRO A 84 -10.16 19.64 -32.16
C PRO A 84 -10.81 20.69 -31.26
N SER A 85 -11.85 21.34 -31.78
CA SER A 85 -12.54 22.47 -31.13
C SER A 85 -13.39 22.11 -29.90
N SER A 86 -13.47 20.81 -29.55
CA SER A 86 -14.05 20.30 -28.32
C SER A 86 -13.14 20.54 -27.10
N GLN A 87 -11.90 20.03 -27.12
CA GLN A 87 -10.95 20.12 -26.00
C GLN A 87 -10.57 21.56 -25.65
N ARG A 88 -10.51 22.45 -26.66
CA ARG A 88 -10.08 23.86 -26.50
C ARG A 88 -11.01 24.73 -25.63
N ARG A 89 -12.09 24.17 -25.08
CA ARG A 89 -13.07 24.87 -24.21
C ARG A 89 -12.89 24.57 -22.72
N LEU A 90 -12.00 23.65 -22.33
CA LEU A 90 -11.76 23.24 -20.93
C LEU A 90 -10.74 24.13 -20.20
N MET A 91 -9.69 24.59 -20.90
CA MET A 91 -8.59 25.39 -20.34
C MET A 91 -9.00 26.58 -19.44
N PRO A 92 -10.07 27.36 -19.72
CA PRO A 92 -10.49 28.44 -18.82
C PRO A 92 -11.10 27.96 -17.50
N ARG A 93 -11.74 26.78 -17.45
CA ARG A 93 -12.31 26.20 -16.22
C ARG A 93 -11.24 25.50 -15.37
N PHE A 94 -10.24 24.89 -16.01
CA PHE A 94 -9.12 24.23 -15.34
C PHE A 94 -8.47 25.15 -14.27
N LEU A 95 -8.20 26.41 -14.61
CA LEU A 95 -7.62 27.42 -13.69
C LEU A 95 -8.57 27.96 -12.61
N GLU A 96 -9.84 27.59 -12.63
CA GLU A 96 -10.82 27.91 -11.60
C GLU A 96 -10.90 26.81 -10.53
N HIS A 97 -10.76 25.53 -10.94
CA HIS A 97 -10.78 24.37 -10.05
C HIS A 97 -9.40 23.95 -9.51
N VAL A 98 -8.31 24.17 -10.25
CA VAL A 98 -6.93 23.85 -9.81
C VAL A 98 -6.33 25.01 -9.00
N ARG A 99 -7.13 25.60 -8.10
CA ARG A 99 -6.61 26.49 -7.06
C ARG A 99 -6.47 25.68 -5.79
N ASP A 100 -5.28 25.76 -5.19
CA ASP A 100 -5.07 25.25 -3.83
C ASP A 100 -6.14 25.81 -2.87
N GLY A 101 -6.61 24.94 -1.99
CA GLY A 101 -7.69 25.15 -1.05
C GLY A 101 -7.35 26.00 0.16
N MET A 102 -6.20 26.70 0.20
CA MET A 102 -5.75 27.61 1.29
C MET A 102 -6.25 27.18 2.68
N SER A 103 -5.98 25.93 3.05
CA SER A 103 -6.50 25.37 4.29
C SER A 103 -5.62 24.25 4.80
N GLY A 104 -4.95 24.54 5.91
CA GLY A 104 -4.17 23.61 6.69
C GLY A 104 -3.53 24.41 7.81
N ASP A 105 -3.77 23.99 9.05
CA ASP A 105 -2.74 24.22 10.06
C ASP A 105 -1.63 23.23 9.73
N THR A 106 -0.51 23.72 9.20
CA THR A 106 0.66 22.90 8.86
C THR A 106 1.70 22.89 9.99
N ASP A 107 1.42 23.58 11.10
CA ASP A 107 2.22 23.62 12.32
C ASP A 107 1.82 22.43 13.22
N PHE A 108 2.02 21.21 12.71
CA PHE A 108 1.72 19.98 13.43
C PHE A 108 2.63 19.84 14.66
N PRO A 109 2.10 19.44 15.83
CA PRO A 109 2.75 19.64 17.13
C PRO A 109 4.03 18.81 17.32
N HIS A 110 4.16 17.69 16.59
CA HIS A 110 5.30 16.77 16.67
C HIS A 110 5.96 16.55 15.30
N GLY A 111 6.01 17.60 14.48
CA GLY A 111 6.80 17.65 13.25
C GLY A 111 5.96 17.78 11.96
N PRO A 112 6.51 18.41 10.91
CA PRO A 112 5.74 18.84 9.75
C PRO A 112 5.24 17.68 8.88
N LEU A 113 3.99 17.80 8.41
CA LEU A 113 3.46 17.05 7.27
C LEU A 113 3.44 17.94 6.02
N LYS A 114 3.82 17.40 4.86
CA LYS A 114 3.84 18.14 3.59
C LYS A 114 3.45 17.25 2.41
N ALA A 115 2.44 17.68 1.64
CA ALA A 115 1.97 16.92 0.48
C ALA A 115 3.00 16.86 -0.65
N ILE A 116 3.16 15.67 -1.25
CA ILE A 116 3.96 15.43 -2.46
C ILE A 116 3.10 15.26 -3.72
N ALA A 117 1.91 14.66 -3.61
CA ALA A 117 0.87 14.81 -4.61
C ALA A 117 -0.53 14.71 -3.99
N THR A 118 -1.54 15.08 -4.79
CA THR A 118 -2.96 15.07 -4.45
C THR A 118 -3.73 14.30 -5.52
N VAL A 119 -4.71 13.50 -5.10
CA VAL A 119 -5.58 12.76 -6.04
C VAL A 119 -6.26 13.72 -7.02
N GLY A 120 -6.38 13.32 -8.28
CA GLY A 120 -6.89 14.17 -9.36
C GLY A 120 -5.92 15.25 -9.84
N GLU A 121 -4.68 15.32 -9.33
CA GLU A 121 -3.61 15.94 -10.11
C GLU A 121 -3.33 15.14 -11.39
N ARG A 122 -2.75 15.81 -12.39
CA ARG A 122 -2.43 15.22 -13.69
C ARG A 122 -0.95 15.31 -13.98
N SER A 123 -0.40 14.27 -14.60
CA SER A 123 0.98 14.29 -15.11
C SER A 123 1.15 15.43 -16.13
N THR A 124 2.30 16.09 -16.03
CA THR A 124 2.73 17.15 -16.96
C THR A 124 4.06 16.81 -17.66
N CYS A 125 4.58 15.59 -17.46
CA CYS A 125 5.64 15.03 -18.29
C CYS A 125 5.11 14.85 -19.73
N ASP A 126 5.96 14.99 -20.74
CA ASP A 126 5.53 14.91 -22.15
C ASP A 126 5.01 13.50 -22.51
N ASP A 127 5.56 12.45 -21.89
CA ASP A 127 5.28 11.05 -22.22
C ASP A 127 3.96 10.55 -21.60
N SER A 128 3.70 10.86 -20.32
CA SER A 128 2.44 10.56 -19.60
C SER A 128 1.43 11.73 -19.62
N LEU A 129 1.50 12.63 -20.61
CA LEU A 129 0.85 13.94 -20.56
C LEU A 129 -0.69 13.89 -20.39
N GLY A 130 -1.16 14.28 -19.21
CA GLY A 130 -2.58 14.37 -18.89
C GLY A 130 -3.20 13.10 -18.31
N GLU A 131 -2.41 12.06 -18.06
CA GLU A 131 -2.72 10.99 -17.09
C GLU A 131 -3.01 11.58 -15.71
N LYS A 132 -3.59 10.79 -14.79
CA LYS A 132 -4.15 11.30 -13.52
C LYS A 132 -3.96 10.32 -12.37
N ILE A 133 -3.77 10.88 -11.18
CA ILE A 133 -3.99 10.14 -9.94
C ILE A 133 -5.49 9.91 -9.77
N VAL A 134 -5.90 8.68 -9.45
CA VAL A 134 -7.30 8.30 -9.15
C VAL A 134 -7.44 7.74 -7.72
N GLY A 135 -8.61 7.19 -7.40
CA GLY A 135 -8.95 6.49 -6.16
C GLY A 135 -8.65 7.18 -4.82
N VAL A 136 -8.58 6.37 -3.75
CA VAL A 136 -8.15 6.78 -2.41
C VAL A 136 -6.81 6.14 -2.04
N PRO A 137 -5.87 6.88 -1.43
CA PRO A 137 -4.52 6.41 -1.13
C PRO A 137 -4.48 5.43 0.06
N ASP A 138 -4.53 4.14 -0.26
CA ASP A 138 -4.73 3.03 0.68
C ASP A 138 -3.59 2.01 0.53
N GLY A 139 -2.53 2.14 1.32
CA GLY A 139 -1.25 1.42 1.12
C GLY A 139 -0.20 2.16 0.28
N LEU A 140 1.08 1.84 0.50
CA LEU A 140 2.25 2.59 -0.01
C LEU A 140 3.52 1.73 -0.16
N GLY A 141 4.38 2.11 -1.11
CA GLY A 141 5.77 1.65 -1.22
C GLY A 141 6.73 2.72 -1.74
N VAL A 142 8.03 2.60 -1.47
CA VAL A 142 9.07 3.49 -2.04
C VAL A 142 10.32 2.69 -2.40
N TYR A 143 10.81 2.83 -3.65
CA TYR A 143 11.98 2.13 -4.18
C TYR A 143 12.85 2.98 -5.12
N LEU A 144 13.96 2.41 -5.56
CA LEU A 144 14.88 2.98 -6.52
C LEU A 144 14.79 2.13 -7.80
N VAL A 145 14.09 2.59 -8.83
CA VAL A 145 13.95 1.83 -10.07
C VAL A 145 15.26 1.80 -10.86
N ASP A 146 15.91 2.95 -10.97
CA ASP A 146 17.20 3.14 -11.66
C ASP A 146 17.87 4.46 -11.20
N ASP A 147 18.87 4.92 -11.96
CA ASP A 147 19.49 6.24 -11.79
C ASP A 147 18.94 7.33 -12.77
N ASP A 148 18.15 6.99 -13.80
CA ASP A 148 17.54 7.88 -14.83
C ASP A 148 16.36 7.15 -15.60
N MET A 149 15.10 7.60 -15.42
CA MET A 149 13.80 6.86 -15.66
C MET A 149 13.05 7.03 -17.02
N TYR A 150 12.19 6.03 -17.34
CA TYR A 150 11.06 5.94 -18.34
C TYR A 150 10.09 4.79 -17.87
N GLU A 151 8.87 4.45 -18.34
CA GLU A 151 7.72 4.83 -19.23
C GLU A 151 6.55 3.86 -18.81
N LEU A 152 5.22 3.92 -19.06
CA LEU A 152 4.18 4.82 -19.62
C LEU A 152 2.81 4.40 -18.96
N SER A 153 1.62 4.58 -19.58
CA SER A 153 0.34 4.00 -19.07
C SER A 153 -0.73 3.57 -20.11
N SER A 154 -1.61 2.64 -19.70
CA SER A 154 -3.06 2.87 -19.51
C SER A 154 -3.67 1.67 -18.76
N SER A 155 -4.93 1.70 -18.28
CA SER A 155 -5.58 0.56 -17.58
C SER A 155 -5.99 -0.62 -18.49
N GLN A 156 -5.30 -0.74 -19.62
CA GLN A 156 -5.34 -1.86 -20.55
C GLN A 156 -4.29 -2.89 -20.13
N ILE A 157 -4.73 -4.07 -19.74
CA ILE A 157 -3.82 -5.17 -19.39
C ILE A 157 -3.60 -6.11 -20.57
N ASN A 158 -2.47 -6.82 -20.58
CA ASN A 158 -2.16 -7.90 -21.51
C ASN A 158 -2.25 -7.44 -22.98
N ASP A 159 -1.47 -6.43 -23.37
CA ASP A 159 -1.51 -5.74 -24.68
C ASP A 159 -2.90 -5.14 -25.03
N GLY A 160 -3.71 -4.84 -24.02
CA GLY A 160 -5.09 -4.37 -24.21
C GLY A 160 -6.08 -5.47 -24.63
N ALA A 161 -5.76 -6.73 -24.32
CA ALA A 161 -6.71 -7.84 -24.47
C ALA A 161 -7.91 -7.72 -23.49
N ALA A 162 -7.72 -7.07 -22.34
CA ALA A 162 -8.77 -6.83 -21.35
C ALA A 162 -8.58 -5.48 -20.64
N THR A 163 -9.60 -5.06 -19.90
CA THR A 163 -9.59 -3.81 -19.11
C THR A 163 -10.09 -4.01 -17.69
N PHE A 164 -9.39 -3.41 -16.73
CA PHE A 164 -9.88 -3.18 -15.38
C PHE A 164 -10.47 -1.76 -15.26
N GLY A 165 -11.53 -1.65 -14.46
CA GLY A 165 -11.82 -0.45 -13.69
C GLY A 165 -11.95 -0.83 -12.21
N GLY A 166 -12.21 0.14 -11.33
CA GLY A 166 -12.22 -0.08 -9.88
C GLY A 166 -10.97 0.51 -9.25
N SER A 167 -10.23 -0.27 -8.47
CA SER A 167 -8.96 0.17 -7.89
C SER A 167 -7.77 0.03 -8.85
N HIS A 168 -6.70 0.76 -8.54
CA HIS A 168 -5.48 0.85 -9.35
C HIS A 168 -4.22 0.76 -8.47
N VAL A 169 -3.10 0.36 -9.07
CA VAL A 169 -1.76 0.54 -8.48
C VAL A 169 -0.98 1.44 -9.43
N GLN A 170 -0.69 2.65 -8.98
CA GLN A 170 -0.06 3.71 -9.77
C GLN A 170 1.34 4.02 -9.22
N TYR A 171 2.15 4.70 -10.01
CA TYR A 171 3.46 5.18 -9.59
C TYR A 171 3.69 6.64 -9.96
N VAL A 172 4.51 7.31 -9.15
CA VAL A 172 5.00 8.67 -9.42
C VAL A 172 6.51 8.65 -9.19
N ASP A 173 7.27 9.03 -10.22
CA ASP A 173 8.72 9.11 -10.13
C ASP A 173 9.10 10.51 -9.66
N TYR A 174 10.05 10.61 -8.73
CA TYR A 174 10.58 11.88 -8.26
C TYR A 174 12.11 11.93 -8.38
N ASN A 175 12.63 13.11 -8.74
CA ASN A 175 14.05 13.39 -8.63
C ASN A 175 14.49 13.34 -7.16
N ARG A 176 15.36 12.36 -6.87
CA ARG A 176 15.85 12.00 -5.53
C ARG A 176 16.55 13.16 -4.82
N ASP A 177 17.33 13.98 -5.55
CA ASP A 177 18.01 15.17 -5.01
C ASP A 177 17.01 16.24 -4.55
N ALA A 178 16.00 16.55 -5.38
CA ALA A 178 14.94 17.48 -5.01
C ALA A 178 14.12 16.95 -3.81
N MET A 179 13.77 15.66 -3.83
CA MET A 179 13.07 14.98 -2.75
C MET A 179 13.83 15.07 -1.42
N THR A 180 15.15 14.84 -1.44
CA THR A 180 16.03 14.91 -0.25
C THR A 180 16.01 16.29 0.42
N GLY A 181 15.76 17.37 -0.33
CA GLY A 181 15.62 18.73 0.21
C GLY A 181 14.17 19.16 0.50
N PHE A 182 13.16 18.41 0.05
CA PHE A 182 11.80 18.90 -0.14
C PHE A 182 11.16 19.48 1.13
N MET A 183 11.35 18.83 2.27
CA MET A 183 10.72 19.25 3.54
C MET A 183 11.20 20.62 4.05
N THR A 184 12.33 21.12 3.55
CA THR A 184 12.86 22.46 3.83
C THR A 184 12.68 23.47 2.68
N SER A 185 11.96 23.08 1.62
CA SER A 185 11.89 23.80 0.35
C SER A 185 10.51 24.43 0.10
N ASP A 186 10.48 25.72 -0.27
CA ASP A 186 9.28 26.43 -0.74
C ASP A 186 8.82 26.01 -2.15
N VAL A 187 9.56 25.11 -2.82
CA VAL A 187 9.27 24.67 -4.19
C VAL A 187 8.15 23.61 -4.17
N PRO A 188 7.14 23.68 -5.07
CA PRO A 188 6.06 22.69 -5.12
C PRO A 188 6.55 21.32 -5.59
N ALA A 189 5.98 20.24 -5.03
CA ALA A 189 6.39 18.86 -5.31
C ALA A 189 6.28 18.47 -6.79
N SER A 190 5.32 19.05 -7.52
CA SER A 190 5.14 18.85 -8.97
C SER A 190 6.30 19.35 -9.83
N SER A 191 7.29 20.08 -9.28
CA SER A 191 8.55 20.36 -9.99
C SER A 191 9.65 19.31 -9.76
N MET A 192 9.40 18.33 -8.89
CA MET A 192 10.29 17.22 -8.58
C MET A 192 9.89 15.95 -9.33
N VAL A 193 8.64 15.85 -9.78
CA VAL A 193 8.11 14.72 -10.55
C VAL A 193 8.88 14.58 -11.87
N THR A 194 9.37 13.37 -12.14
CA THR A 194 10.07 12.99 -13.37
C THR A 194 9.23 12.10 -14.27
N GLY A 195 8.26 11.36 -13.73
CA GLY A 195 7.39 10.46 -14.49
C GLY A 195 6.20 9.96 -13.65
N PHE A 196 5.33 9.18 -14.30
CA PHE A 196 4.03 8.73 -13.79
C PHE A 196 3.52 7.58 -14.65
N GLY A 197 2.75 6.65 -14.06
CA GLY A 197 2.06 5.60 -14.81
C GLY A 197 1.30 4.59 -13.94
N GLU A 198 0.91 3.47 -14.54
CA GLU A 198 0.29 2.31 -13.87
C GLU A 198 1.35 1.22 -13.63
N MET A 199 1.25 0.47 -12.53
CA MET A 199 2.16 -0.64 -12.20
C MET A 199 1.68 -2.01 -12.71
N ILE A 200 0.43 -2.11 -13.16
CA ILE A 200 -0.17 -3.34 -13.70
C ILE A 200 -0.37 -3.20 -15.21
N GLU A 201 0.59 -3.69 -16.00
CA GLU A 201 0.49 -3.79 -17.46
C GLU A 201 0.14 -5.23 -17.92
N ILE A 202 0.53 -6.22 -17.12
CA ILE A 202 0.22 -7.65 -17.34
C ILE A 202 -0.50 -8.17 -16.09
N SER A 203 -1.51 -9.03 -16.26
CA SER A 203 -2.22 -9.66 -15.14
C SER A 203 -2.58 -11.13 -15.43
N TYR A 204 -2.21 -12.00 -14.50
CA TYR A 204 -2.50 -13.43 -14.47
C TYR A 204 -3.49 -13.76 -13.36
N ASN A 205 -4.54 -14.52 -13.71
CA ASN A 205 -5.52 -15.00 -12.75
C ASN A 205 -5.00 -16.18 -11.91
N LEU A 206 -5.81 -16.63 -10.94
CA LEU A 206 -5.52 -17.76 -10.04
C LEU A 206 -5.11 -19.08 -10.72
N LYS A 207 -5.43 -19.31 -12.01
CA LYS A 207 -4.98 -20.50 -12.76
C LYS A 207 -3.59 -20.35 -13.38
N GLY A 208 -3.00 -19.14 -13.34
CA GLY A 208 -1.87 -18.76 -14.18
C GLY A 208 -2.25 -18.53 -15.65
N GLU A 209 -3.52 -18.22 -15.94
CA GLU A 209 -3.96 -17.76 -17.27
C GLU A 209 -3.89 -16.23 -17.32
N LEU A 210 -3.44 -15.66 -18.45
CA LEU A 210 -3.59 -14.21 -18.69
C LEU A 210 -5.08 -13.83 -18.62
N VAL A 211 -5.40 -12.77 -17.88
CA VAL A 211 -6.76 -12.22 -17.81
C VAL A 211 -7.18 -11.72 -19.21
N GLY A 212 -8.33 -12.19 -19.68
CA GLY A 212 -8.91 -11.91 -20.98
C GLY A 212 -10.21 -11.11 -20.88
N PRO A 213 -10.82 -10.71 -22.01
CA PRO A 213 -12.02 -9.88 -22.01
C PRO A 213 -13.23 -10.67 -21.51
N ARG A 214 -14.18 -10.01 -20.86
CA ARG A 214 -15.31 -10.68 -20.20
C ARG A 214 -16.35 -11.13 -21.22
N VAL A 215 -16.75 -12.40 -21.16
CA VAL A 215 -17.90 -12.93 -21.89
C VAL A 215 -19.18 -12.35 -21.26
N ARG A 216 -19.76 -11.33 -21.92
CA ARG A 216 -20.96 -10.63 -21.39
C ARG A 216 -22.23 -11.49 -21.39
N ASP A 217 -22.35 -12.43 -22.33
CA ASP A 217 -23.49 -13.35 -22.45
C ASP A 217 -23.12 -14.79 -22.04
N GLY A 218 -22.55 -14.99 -20.85
CA GLY A 218 -22.28 -16.31 -20.28
C GLY A 218 -21.01 -16.41 -19.44
N ASN A 219 -20.46 -17.63 -19.35
CA ASN A 219 -19.27 -17.91 -18.55
C ASN A 219 -17.96 -17.58 -19.29
N THR A 220 -17.04 -16.89 -18.61
CA THR A 220 -15.66 -16.69 -19.07
C THR A 220 -14.78 -17.82 -18.53
N THR A 221 -14.67 -18.93 -19.27
CA THR A 221 -14.02 -20.16 -18.75
C THR A 221 -12.49 -20.16 -18.79
N VAL A 222 -11.88 -19.19 -19.48
CA VAL A 222 -10.44 -18.96 -19.60
C VAL A 222 -10.19 -17.46 -19.43
N GLY A 223 -9.19 -17.08 -18.64
CA GLY A 223 -8.81 -15.68 -18.43
C GLY A 223 -9.82 -14.86 -17.62
N ALA A 224 -10.69 -15.48 -16.83
CA ALA A 224 -11.53 -14.73 -15.88
C ALA A 224 -10.69 -14.13 -14.74
N HIS A 225 -11.03 -12.90 -14.33
CA HIS A 225 -10.60 -12.35 -13.04
C HIS A 225 -11.56 -12.86 -11.97
N TYR A 226 -11.09 -13.83 -11.17
CA TYR A 226 -11.96 -14.72 -10.39
C TYR A 226 -12.68 -14.07 -9.21
N ALA A 227 -12.19 -12.92 -8.73
CA ALA A 227 -12.89 -12.07 -7.76
C ALA A 227 -14.32 -11.71 -8.19
N ASN A 228 -14.54 -11.59 -9.50
CA ASN A 228 -15.83 -11.22 -10.09
C ASN A 228 -16.73 -12.45 -10.39
N THR A 229 -16.23 -13.68 -10.25
CA THR A 229 -16.88 -14.87 -10.83
C THR A 229 -17.02 -16.05 -9.86
N ASP A 230 -17.87 -17.01 -10.24
CA ASP A 230 -17.75 -18.38 -9.76
C ASP A 230 -16.55 -19.09 -10.44
N ALA A 231 -16.17 -20.27 -9.94
CA ALA A 231 -15.08 -21.08 -10.49
C ALA A 231 -15.35 -21.60 -11.91
N ALA A 232 -16.62 -21.62 -12.35
CA ALA A 232 -17.00 -21.89 -13.73
C ALA A 232 -16.90 -20.65 -14.64
N GLY A 233 -16.58 -19.47 -14.10
CA GLY A 233 -16.41 -18.20 -14.82
C GLY A 233 -17.70 -17.42 -15.07
N ALA A 234 -18.82 -17.75 -14.41
CA ALA A 234 -20.03 -16.93 -14.45
C ALA A 234 -19.83 -15.67 -13.60
N TYR A 235 -20.24 -14.50 -14.10
CA TYR A 235 -20.17 -13.25 -13.34
C TYR A 235 -21.20 -13.23 -12.20
N VAL A 236 -20.78 -12.85 -10.98
CA VAL A 236 -21.60 -12.98 -9.75
C VAL A 236 -21.59 -11.75 -8.83
N VAL A 237 -21.05 -10.61 -9.28
CA VAL A 237 -21.12 -9.33 -8.55
C VAL A 237 -22.44 -8.62 -8.88
N VAL A 238 -23.04 -7.92 -7.90
CA VAL A 238 -24.37 -7.25 -8.02
C VAL A 238 -24.49 -6.27 -9.21
N SER A 239 -23.38 -5.69 -9.67
CA SER A 239 -23.37 -4.75 -10.80
C SER A 239 -22.17 -5.00 -11.70
N GLU A 240 -22.43 -5.27 -12.97
CA GLU A 240 -21.39 -5.36 -14.00
C GLU A 240 -20.69 -4.01 -14.26
N PRO A 241 -19.40 -3.99 -14.64
CA PRO A 241 -18.77 -2.82 -15.22
C PRO A 241 -19.35 -2.52 -16.62
N ALA A 242 -19.76 -1.26 -16.81
CA ALA A 242 -20.28 -0.79 -18.08
C ALA A 242 -19.17 -0.52 -19.11
N GLU A 243 -18.06 0.09 -18.66
CA GLU A 243 -16.99 0.63 -19.51
C GLU A 243 -15.70 -0.22 -19.53
N ALA A 244 -15.58 -1.18 -18.60
CA ALA A 244 -14.47 -2.15 -18.51
C ALA A 244 -14.98 -3.59 -18.70
N ASP A 245 -14.06 -4.55 -18.77
CA ASP A 245 -14.35 -5.99 -18.72
C ASP A 245 -14.62 -6.45 -17.29
N TRP A 246 -13.71 -6.08 -16.38
CA TRP A 246 -13.67 -6.51 -14.98
C TRP A 246 -13.63 -5.32 -14.02
N LEU A 247 -13.95 -5.59 -12.77
CA LEU A 247 -13.79 -4.68 -11.64
C LEU A 247 -12.68 -5.24 -10.74
N MET A 248 -11.62 -4.48 -10.46
CA MET A 248 -10.66 -4.72 -9.38
C MET A 248 -11.23 -4.09 -8.09
N GLN A 249 -11.30 -4.82 -6.98
CA GLN A 249 -11.99 -4.37 -5.75
C GLN A 249 -11.17 -3.33 -4.98
N SER A 250 -11.70 -2.83 -3.85
CA SER A 250 -10.92 -2.06 -2.86
C SER A 250 -9.60 -2.77 -2.59
N LEU A 251 -8.49 -2.16 -2.99
CA LEU A 251 -7.15 -2.68 -2.79
C LEU A 251 -6.59 -2.01 -1.53
N CYS A 252 -6.50 -2.78 -0.45
CA CYS A 252 -6.19 -2.28 0.89
C CYS A 252 -4.73 -2.55 1.28
N SER A 253 -4.24 -1.85 2.31
CA SER A 253 -3.11 -2.26 3.17
C SER A 253 -1.75 -2.42 2.49
N ALA A 254 -1.65 -2.02 1.23
CA ALA A 254 -0.63 -2.50 0.32
C ALA A 254 0.79 -2.08 0.70
N HIS A 255 1.75 -2.97 0.46
CA HIS A 255 3.11 -2.85 0.96
C HIS A 255 4.14 -3.35 -0.05
N LEU A 256 5.29 -2.69 -0.13
CA LEU A 256 6.42 -3.13 -0.95
C LEU A 256 7.32 -4.07 -0.14
N GLU A 257 7.41 -5.32 -0.58
CA GLU A 257 8.37 -6.28 -0.08
C GLU A 257 9.58 -6.31 -1.04
N GLN A 258 10.76 -5.99 -0.51
CA GLN A 258 11.96 -5.79 -1.33
C GLN A 258 12.84 -7.03 -1.41
N THR A 259 13.53 -7.20 -2.55
CA THR A 259 14.50 -8.26 -2.82
C THR A 259 15.46 -8.45 -1.64
N HIS A 260 15.49 -9.65 -1.05
CA HIS A 260 16.28 -10.00 0.13
C HIS A 260 16.13 -8.98 1.27
N GLN A 261 14.89 -8.80 1.75
CA GLN A 261 14.53 -7.74 2.68
C GLN A 261 15.26 -7.76 4.03
N TRP A 262 15.61 -8.94 4.57
CA TRP A 262 16.08 -9.07 5.96
C TRP A 262 17.59 -9.21 6.08
N ASP A 263 18.16 -10.12 5.30
CA ASP A 263 19.57 -10.18 4.97
C ASP A 263 19.72 -10.85 3.60
N ARG A 264 20.94 -10.95 3.08
CA ARG A 264 21.21 -11.55 1.78
C ARG A 264 20.64 -12.98 1.67
N PHE A 265 19.81 -13.23 0.66
CA PHE A 265 19.03 -14.46 0.45
C PHE A 265 17.92 -14.73 1.50
N ILE A 266 17.51 -13.74 2.30
CA ILE A 266 16.41 -13.89 3.28
C ILE A 266 15.30 -12.88 2.95
N GLY A 267 14.20 -13.42 2.43
CA GLY A 267 13.05 -12.70 1.87
C GLY A 267 12.84 -13.04 0.39
N LEU A 268 11.99 -12.29 -0.31
CA LEU A 268 11.72 -12.50 -1.74
C LEU A 268 12.98 -12.30 -2.63
N GLU A 269 12.97 -12.88 -3.84
CA GLU A 269 14.04 -12.78 -4.86
C GLU A 269 13.77 -11.68 -5.90
N ASP A 270 12.70 -10.90 -5.74
CA ASP A 270 12.30 -9.72 -6.51
C ASP A 270 11.70 -8.63 -5.60
N ASP A 271 11.66 -7.39 -6.09
CA ASP A 271 10.88 -6.31 -5.49
C ASP A 271 9.40 -6.50 -5.86
N ILE A 272 8.66 -7.18 -4.99
CA ILE A 272 7.24 -7.50 -5.17
C ILE A 272 6.39 -6.52 -4.36
N PHE A 273 5.45 -5.89 -5.05
CA PHE A 273 4.43 -5.10 -4.41
C PHE A 273 3.22 -5.98 -4.07
N ILE A 274 2.94 -6.15 -2.78
CA ILE A 274 1.85 -6.97 -2.26
C ILE A 274 0.64 -6.07 -1.97
N THR A 275 -0.52 -6.48 -2.47
CA THR A 275 -1.82 -5.88 -2.14
C THR A 275 -2.89 -6.96 -2.10
N ASN A 276 -4.09 -6.63 -1.61
CA ASN A 276 -5.20 -7.55 -1.56
C ASN A 276 -6.52 -6.84 -1.76
N GLU A 277 -7.44 -7.54 -2.43
CA GLU A 277 -8.83 -7.16 -2.50
C GLU A 277 -9.50 -7.38 -1.12
N GLU A 278 -10.08 -6.32 -0.58
CA GLU A 278 -10.56 -6.26 0.81
C GLU A 278 -12.04 -6.65 0.94
N TRP A 279 -12.90 -6.11 0.06
CA TRP A 279 -14.36 -6.15 0.19
C TRP A 279 -15.12 -6.46 -1.11
N MET A 280 -16.24 -7.20 -1.01
CA MET A 280 -17.16 -7.47 -2.13
C MET A 280 -18.63 -7.65 -1.71
N ILE A 281 -19.53 -7.19 -2.58
CA ILE A 281 -20.99 -7.44 -2.57
C ILE A 281 -21.36 -8.34 -3.77
N TYR A 282 -21.46 -9.64 -3.51
CA TYR A 282 -21.92 -10.64 -4.47
C TYR A 282 -23.46 -10.68 -4.58
N GLU A 283 -23.95 -11.08 -5.75
CA GLU A 283 -25.38 -11.26 -6.01
C GLU A 283 -25.93 -12.40 -5.14
N ASN A 284 -26.92 -12.08 -4.30
CA ASN A 284 -27.36 -12.99 -3.24
C ASN A 284 -27.98 -14.28 -3.81
N GLY A 285 -27.45 -15.43 -3.39
CA GLY A 285 -27.86 -16.75 -3.88
C GLY A 285 -26.92 -17.34 -4.95
N THR A 286 -25.87 -16.60 -5.35
CA THR A 286 -24.78 -17.13 -6.17
C THR A 286 -23.73 -17.87 -5.33
N LEU A 287 -22.85 -18.61 -6.00
CA LEU A 287 -21.56 -19.02 -5.46
C LEU A 287 -20.47 -18.19 -6.13
N PHE A 288 -19.39 -17.91 -5.40
CA PHE A 288 -18.24 -17.12 -5.86
C PHE A 288 -16.93 -17.82 -5.49
N VAL A 289 -15.81 -17.47 -6.11
CA VAL A 289 -14.47 -17.92 -5.68
C VAL A 289 -14.07 -17.25 -4.36
N GLY A 290 -14.39 -15.97 -4.21
CA GLY A 290 -13.87 -15.11 -3.14
C GLY A 290 -12.94 -14.05 -3.74
N ILE A 291 -12.31 -13.24 -2.88
CA ILE A 291 -11.41 -12.15 -3.26
C ILE A 291 -10.02 -12.39 -2.68
N GLY A 292 -8.99 -12.07 -3.46
CA GLY A 292 -7.63 -12.60 -3.26
C GLY A 292 -6.57 -11.55 -2.97
N ALA A 293 -5.38 -12.05 -2.61
CA ALA A 293 -4.17 -11.24 -2.65
C ALA A 293 -3.58 -11.20 -4.06
N HIS A 294 -2.75 -10.19 -4.32
CA HIS A 294 -2.10 -9.93 -5.60
C HIS A 294 -0.61 -9.64 -5.34
N ALA A 295 0.26 -10.32 -6.06
CA ALA A 295 1.69 -10.02 -6.11
C ALA A 295 2.03 -9.35 -7.44
N ILE A 296 2.52 -8.12 -7.38
CA ILE A 296 2.86 -7.32 -8.55
C ILE A 296 4.39 -7.20 -8.62
N ASP A 297 5.00 -7.85 -9.59
CA ASP A 297 6.42 -7.66 -9.91
C ASP A 297 6.64 -6.23 -10.41
N THR A 298 7.36 -5.43 -9.63
CA THR A 298 7.58 -3.99 -9.90
C THR A 298 8.58 -3.70 -11.02
N HIS A 299 9.31 -4.72 -11.49
CA HIS A 299 10.22 -4.62 -12.63
C HIS A 299 9.56 -5.05 -13.94
N THR A 300 8.74 -6.10 -13.92
CA THR A 300 8.02 -6.60 -15.11
C THR A 300 6.57 -6.11 -15.21
N LYS A 301 6.12 -5.25 -14.27
CA LYS A 301 4.76 -4.69 -14.17
C LYS A 301 3.65 -5.76 -14.29
N THR A 302 3.93 -6.93 -13.70
CA THR A 302 3.11 -8.14 -13.85
C THR A 302 2.44 -8.50 -12.53
N ASP A 303 1.12 -8.41 -12.53
CA ASP A 303 0.21 -8.87 -11.49
C ASP A 303 -0.02 -10.39 -11.57
N TYR A 304 0.03 -11.05 -10.41
CA TYR A 304 -0.35 -12.44 -10.19
C TYR A 304 -1.38 -12.53 -9.05
N SER A 305 -2.62 -12.92 -9.36
CA SER A 305 -3.61 -13.27 -8.32
C SER A 305 -3.16 -14.52 -7.56
N LEU A 306 -3.09 -14.42 -6.24
CA LEU A 306 -2.57 -15.46 -5.35
C LEU A 306 -3.69 -16.25 -4.69
N GLY A 307 -3.62 -17.58 -4.79
CA GLY A 307 -4.49 -18.49 -4.06
C GLY A 307 -3.95 -18.94 -2.70
N VAL A 308 -2.64 -18.79 -2.43
CA VAL A 308 -1.94 -19.43 -1.29
C VAL A 308 -2.39 -18.98 0.09
N PHE A 309 -2.88 -17.75 0.22
CA PHE A 309 -3.36 -17.18 1.48
C PHE A 309 -4.84 -17.49 1.79
N GLY A 310 -5.58 -18.08 0.83
CA GLY A 310 -7.03 -18.14 0.82
C GLY A 310 -7.67 -17.02 -0.02
N GLN A 311 -9.00 -16.96 -0.06
CA GLN A 311 -9.81 -16.01 -0.86
C GLN A 311 -10.88 -15.28 -0.02
N GLY A 312 -10.60 -15.05 1.26
CA GLY A 312 -11.57 -14.52 2.24
C GLY A 312 -11.64 -13.00 2.36
N GLY A 313 -10.95 -12.26 1.49
CA GLY A 313 -10.54 -10.89 1.82
C GLY A 313 -9.45 -10.88 2.89
N PHE A 314 -8.68 -9.80 2.93
CA PHE A 314 -7.59 -9.58 3.86
C PHE A 314 -7.57 -8.12 4.25
N GLU A 315 -6.98 -7.85 5.40
CA GLU A 315 -6.56 -6.50 5.77
C GLU A 315 -5.15 -6.36 5.22
N LYS A 316 -4.12 -6.64 6.02
CA LYS A 316 -2.72 -6.56 5.58
C LYS A 316 -2.06 -7.92 5.47
N ILE A 317 -1.31 -8.09 4.39
CA ILE A 317 -0.32 -9.15 4.21
C ILE A 317 1.05 -8.49 4.21
N ALA A 318 1.96 -8.96 5.06
CA ALA A 318 3.32 -8.43 5.15
C ALA A 318 4.33 -9.55 5.29
N GLU A 319 5.47 -9.43 4.61
CA GLU A 319 6.60 -10.35 4.77
C GLU A 319 7.19 -10.23 6.19
N ILE A 320 7.59 -11.34 6.79
CA ILE A 320 8.23 -11.37 8.12
C ILE A 320 9.57 -12.10 8.04
N ASN A 321 10.55 -11.65 8.82
CA ASN A 321 11.90 -12.21 8.83
C ASN A 321 11.91 -13.71 9.16
N SER A 322 12.08 -14.56 8.14
CA SER A 322 12.11 -16.02 8.29
C SER A 322 13.36 -16.54 9.02
N GLN A 323 14.40 -15.70 9.12
CA GLN A 323 15.76 -16.04 9.57
C GLN A 323 16.42 -17.21 8.81
N HIS A 324 15.87 -17.64 7.67
CA HIS A 324 16.39 -18.78 6.90
C HIS A 324 16.24 -18.58 5.39
N PRO A 325 17.29 -18.81 4.58
CA PRO A 325 17.27 -18.66 3.12
C PRO A 325 16.63 -19.84 2.37
N ASP A 326 15.82 -20.67 3.03
CA ASP A 326 15.19 -21.87 2.44
C ASP A 326 13.67 -21.71 2.26
N TYR A 327 13.08 -20.64 2.83
CA TYR A 327 11.66 -20.34 2.75
C TYR A 327 11.38 -18.87 3.12
N THR A 328 10.38 -18.29 2.47
CA THR A 328 9.78 -17.00 2.84
C THR A 328 8.64 -17.18 3.85
N MET A 329 8.33 -16.13 4.61
CA MET A 329 7.25 -16.12 5.61
C MET A 329 6.45 -14.83 5.52
N PHE A 330 5.14 -14.92 5.71
CA PHE A 330 4.22 -13.78 5.71
C PHE A 330 3.27 -13.85 6.90
N ALA A 331 2.96 -12.71 7.50
CA ALA A 331 1.82 -12.57 8.41
C ALA A 331 0.59 -12.10 7.61
N VAL A 332 -0.60 -12.63 7.95
CA VAL A 332 -1.82 -12.51 7.11
C VAL A 332 -3.01 -12.13 8.00
N SER A 333 -3.29 -10.83 8.14
CA SER A 333 -4.37 -10.32 8.99
C SER A 333 -5.69 -10.09 8.24
N GLY A 334 -6.68 -9.53 8.93
CA GLY A 334 -7.97 -9.16 8.38
C GLY A 334 -9.04 -10.23 8.36
N TYR A 335 -9.98 -9.97 7.48
CA TYR A 335 -11.22 -10.72 7.29
C TYR A 335 -10.97 -12.22 7.08
N ASN A 336 -11.96 -13.01 7.50
CA ASN A 336 -11.98 -14.45 7.29
C ASN A 336 -13.19 -14.83 6.42
N GLY A 337 -13.41 -14.08 5.33
CA GLY A 337 -14.60 -14.16 4.49
C GLY A 337 -15.72 -13.21 4.94
N ASP A 338 -15.44 -11.93 5.18
CA ASP A 338 -16.50 -10.92 5.38
C ASP A 338 -17.01 -10.43 4.01
N LEU A 339 -17.86 -11.24 3.39
CA LEU A 339 -18.29 -11.09 1.99
C LEU A 339 -19.81 -11.05 1.92
N THR A 340 -20.37 -9.95 1.40
CA THR A 340 -21.83 -9.81 1.28
C THR A 340 -22.37 -10.68 0.15
N GLY A 341 -23.56 -11.27 0.35
CA GLY A 341 -24.20 -12.20 -0.59
C GLY A 341 -23.95 -13.69 -0.31
N ASN A 342 -23.16 -14.00 0.71
CA ASN A 342 -22.65 -15.32 1.10
C ASN A 342 -23.66 -16.46 1.36
N SER A 343 -24.97 -16.20 1.41
CA SER A 343 -25.95 -17.14 1.96
C SER A 343 -25.96 -18.51 1.29
N ALA A 344 -25.80 -18.56 -0.05
CA ALA A 344 -25.71 -19.81 -0.79
C ALA A 344 -24.36 -20.53 -0.64
N VAL A 345 -23.27 -19.81 -0.36
CA VAL A 345 -21.95 -20.41 -0.07
C VAL A 345 -21.95 -21.08 1.30
N LEU A 346 -22.55 -20.46 2.32
CA LEU A 346 -22.77 -21.11 3.62
C LEU A 346 -23.62 -22.38 3.48
N GLN A 347 -24.71 -22.31 2.71
CA GLN A 347 -25.52 -23.50 2.43
C GLN A 347 -24.71 -24.57 1.68
N ALA A 348 -23.88 -24.20 0.70
CA ALA A 348 -23.04 -25.14 -0.04
C ALA A 348 -21.94 -25.79 0.83
N ARG A 349 -21.39 -25.10 1.84
CA ARG A 349 -20.51 -25.72 2.85
C ARG A 349 -21.30 -26.78 3.64
N LYS A 350 -22.49 -26.43 4.16
CA LYS A 350 -23.34 -27.36 4.94
C LYS A 350 -23.80 -28.56 4.12
N ASP A 351 -24.24 -28.36 2.88
CA ASP A 351 -24.73 -29.43 1.99
C ASP A 351 -23.61 -30.41 1.59
N LYS A 352 -22.36 -29.94 1.43
CA LYS A 352 -21.23 -30.76 0.98
C LYS A 352 -20.42 -31.39 2.11
N TYR A 353 -20.31 -30.75 3.27
CA TYR A 353 -19.51 -31.22 4.41
C TYR A 353 -20.34 -31.69 5.62
N GLY A 354 -21.61 -31.31 5.71
CA GLY A 354 -22.47 -31.65 6.85
C GLY A 354 -22.11 -30.91 8.14
N MET A 355 -22.29 -31.59 9.26
CA MET A 355 -21.85 -31.12 10.58
C MET A 355 -20.32 -31.19 10.69
N ARG A 356 -19.75 -30.33 11.53
CA ARG A 356 -18.34 -30.38 11.91
C ARG A 356 -18.03 -31.59 12.83
N PRO A 357 -16.75 -31.98 13.03
CA PRO A 357 -16.39 -33.12 13.86
C PRO A 357 -16.73 -33.01 15.35
N ASP A 358 -16.98 -31.80 15.84
CA ASP A 358 -17.49 -31.51 17.20
C ASP A 358 -19.00 -31.76 17.36
N GLY A 359 -19.73 -31.92 16.24
CA GLY A 359 -21.17 -32.12 16.20
C GLY A 359 -21.99 -30.85 15.94
N GLU A 360 -21.34 -29.71 15.73
CA GLU A 360 -21.99 -28.41 15.46
C GLU A 360 -22.13 -28.11 13.96
N GLU A 361 -22.98 -27.15 13.60
CA GLU A 361 -23.03 -26.62 12.23
C GLU A 361 -21.89 -25.63 11.97
N TYR A 362 -21.41 -25.58 10.72
CA TYR A 362 -20.56 -24.47 10.26
C TYR A 362 -21.31 -23.13 10.41
N VAL A 363 -20.65 -22.13 10.98
CA VAL A 363 -21.09 -20.73 10.91
C VAL A 363 -20.47 -20.06 9.68
N TRP A 364 -20.96 -18.89 9.28
CA TRP A 364 -20.30 -18.13 8.22
C TRP A 364 -18.96 -17.55 8.72
N SER A 365 -17.94 -17.59 7.88
CA SER A 365 -16.54 -17.62 8.33
C SER A 365 -16.00 -16.30 8.87
N GLU A 366 -16.59 -15.15 8.53
CA GLU A 366 -16.31 -13.82 9.11
C GLU A 366 -16.36 -13.84 10.65
N ASN A 367 -17.22 -14.68 11.22
CA ASN A 367 -17.45 -14.77 12.67
C ASN A 367 -16.23 -15.36 13.42
N VAL A 368 -15.32 -16.03 12.71
CA VAL A 368 -14.26 -16.84 13.31
C VAL A 368 -12.93 -16.34 12.76
N VAL A 369 -12.42 -15.24 13.32
CA VAL A 369 -11.19 -14.57 12.84
C VAL A 369 -9.95 -15.08 13.58
N PRO A 370 -9.00 -15.75 12.89
CA PRO A 370 -7.77 -16.32 13.46
C PRO A 370 -6.56 -15.37 13.39
N PHE A 371 -5.47 -15.75 14.06
CA PHE A 371 -4.12 -15.28 13.74
C PHE A 371 -3.46 -16.26 12.75
N ARG A 372 -2.89 -15.74 11.65
CA ARG A 372 -2.37 -16.53 10.52
C ARG A 372 -0.92 -16.13 10.17
N ILE A 373 -0.08 -17.12 9.88
CA ILE A 373 1.13 -16.94 9.06
C ILE A 373 1.09 -17.90 7.88
N PHE A 374 1.70 -17.50 6.78
CA PHE A 374 2.05 -18.37 5.66
C PHE A 374 3.56 -18.64 5.69
N VAL A 375 3.94 -19.89 5.41
CA VAL A 375 5.33 -20.30 5.16
C VAL A 375 5.35 -21.00 3.81
N ALA A 376 6.18 -20.52 2.90
CA ALA A 376 6.27 -21.11 1.57
C ALA A 376 7.12 -22.38 1.57
N ASP A 377 6.84 -23.34 0.67
CA ASP A 377 7.47 -24.68 0.71
C ASP A 377 8.12 -25.17 -0.61
N ASP A 378 8.14 -24.35 -1.67
CA ASP A 378 8.75 -24.69 -2.97
C ASP A 378 9.68 -23.59 -3.53
N PHE A 379 10.93 -23.61 -3.07
CA PHE A 379 12.10 -22.83 -3.54
C PHE A 379 12.40 -22.92 -5.07
N LEU A 380 11.58 -23.65 -5.84
CA LEU A 380 11.68 -23.75 -7.31
C LEU A 380 10.72 -22.83 -8.06
N ALA A 381 9.80 -22.14 -7.36
CA ALA A 381 9.06 -20.99 -7.87
C ALA A 381 9.72 -19.71 -7.31
N ARG A 382 10.23 -18.82 -8.18
CA ARG A 382 11.22 -17.78 -7.80
C ARG A 382 10.95 -16.97 -6.52
N ASN A 383 9.70 -16.63 -6.23
CA ASN A 383 9.30 -15.84 -5.05
C ASN A 383 8.44 -16.65 -4.06
N ASP A 384 8.46 -17.98 -4.16
CA ASP A 384 7.71 -19.01 -3.43
C ASP A 384 6.17 -18.89 -3.32
N LEU A 385 5.56 -17.72 -3.61
CA LEU A 385 4.12 -17.39 -3.48
C LEU A 385 3.14 -18.26 -4.31
N ARG A 386 3.62 -19.35 -4.92
CA ARG A 386 2.83 -20.34 -5.66
C ARG A 386 2.37 -21.51 -4.79
N TYR A 387 3.20 -21.96 -3.83
CA TYR A 387 2.96 -23.14 -2.99
C TYR A 387 3.48 -22.91 -1.57
N GLY A 388 2.82 -23.51 -0.58
CA GLY A 388 3.18 -23.35 0.82
C GLY A 388 2.08 -23.81 1.76
N LYS A 389 2.26 -23.47 3.04
CA LYS A 389 1.37 -23.84 4.13
C LYS A 389 0.95 -22.61 4.93
N LEU A 390 -0.36 -22.48 5.14
CA LEU A 390 -0.93 -21.57 6.12
C LEU A 390 -0.92 -22.24 7.50
N TYR A 391 -0.56 -21.49 8.53
CA TYR A 391 -0.52 -21.90 9.92
C TYR A 391 -1.42 -20.98 10.75
N GLY A 392 -2.26 -21.57 11.60
CA GLY A 392 -2.94 -20.83 12.66
C GLY A 392 -2.10 -20.76 13.93
N PHE A 393 -2.26 -19.72 14.72
CA PHE A 393 -1.76 -19.71 16.10
C PHE A 393 -2.73 -20.47 17.00
N ALA A 394 -2.24 -21.42 17.78
CA ALA A 394 -3.03 -22.25 18.68
C ALA A 394 -2.44 -22.25 20.10
N ILE A 395 -3.33 -22.14 21.10
CA ILE A 395 -2.96 -22.05 22.52
C ILE A 395 -3.71 -23.10 23.34
N ASP A 396 -3.19 -23.40 24.54
CA ASP A 396 -3.88 -24.18 25.56
C ASP A 396 -5.05 -23.37 26.16
N MET A 397 -6.28 -23.86 26.01
CA MET A 397 -7.51 -23.20 26.48
C MET A 397 -8.04 -23.77 27.80
N SER A 398 -7.23 -24.52 28.56
CA SER A 398 -7.60 -24.91 29.92
C SER A 398 -7.66 -23.71 30.87
N GLU A 399 -8.33 -23.84 32.03
CA GLU A 399 -8.30 -22.83 33.10
C GLU A 399 -6.87 -22.51 33.59
N SER A 400 -5.94 -23.44 33.38
CA SER A 400 -4.50 -23.32 33.65
C SER A 400 -3.65 -22.83 32.47
N GLY A 401 -4.24 -22.68 31.29
CA GLY A 401 -3.57 -22.23 30.06
C GLY A 401 -3.20 -20.73 30.10
N PRO A 402 -2.41 -20.24 29.13
CA PRO A 402 -1.85 -18.88 29.16
C PRO A 402 -2.91 -17.76 29.07
N SER A 403 -4.09 -18.00 28.49
CA SER A 403 -5.21 -17.06 28.56
C SER A 403 -6.10 -17.24 29.81
N GLY A 404 -5.97 -18.36 30.52
CA GLY A 404 -6.91 -18.79 31.56
C GLY A 404 -8.27 -19.21 31.00
N GLY A 405 -8.31 -19.80 29.80
CA GLY A 405 -9.51 -20.37 29.17
C GLY A 405 -10.44 -19.39 28.45
N ILE A 406 -10.05 -18.12 28.31
CA ILE A 406 -10.80 -17.11 27.53
C ILE A 406 -10.20 -16.91 26.14
N PHE A 407 -11.03 -16.49 25.18
CA PHE A 407 -10.62 -16.22 23.80
C PHE A 407 -10.06 -14.79 23.63
N ARG A 408 -9.55 -14.50 22.42
CA ARG A 408 -8.79 -13.29 22.13
C ARG A 408 -9.51 -12.01 22.54
N ASP A 409 -10.77 -11.82 22.16
CA ASP A 409 -11.45 -10.53 22.35
C ASP A 409 -11.76 -10.25 23.82
N GLU A 410 -12.05 -11.29 24.61
CA GLU A 410 -12.20 -11.18 26.05
C GLU A 410 -10.84 -10.91 26.74
N PHE A 411 -9.76 -11.55 26.27
CA PHE A 411 -8.41 -11.27 26.76
C PHE A 411 -8.00 -9.82 26.46
N HIS A 412 -8.28 -9.36 25.23
CA HIS A 412 -8.02 -8.01 24.74
C HIS A 412 -8.82 -6.92 25.48
N GLN A 413 -9.75 -7.29 26.37
CA GLN A 413 -10.57 -6.39 27.18
C GLN A 413 -10.39 -6.60 28.70
N ASP A 414 -9.60 -7.59 29.14
CA ASP A 414 -9.36 -7.89 30.56
C ASP A 414 -8.14 -7.11 31.09
N PRO A 415 -8.30 -6.07 31.95
CA PRO A 415 -7.19 -5.26 32.47
C PRO A 415 -6.23 -6.01 33.42
N ALA A 416 -6.50 -7.26 33.78
CA ALA A 416 -5.52 -8.12 34.45
C ALA A 416 -4.56 -8.82 33.47
N LYS A 417 -4.93 -8.92 32.19
CA LYS A 417 -4.28 -9.71 31.14
C LYS A 417 -3.80 -8.87 29.95
N ALA A 418 -4.67 -8.06 29.35
CA ALA A 418 -4.33 -7.04 28.37
C ALA A 418 -3.63 -5.87 29.07
N LYS A 419 -2.30 -5.87 28.98
CA LYS A 419 -1.38 -4.87 29.50
C LYS A 419 -0.07 -4.93 28.71
N ASN A 420 0.69 -3.85 28.76
CA ASN A 420 2.07 -3.82 28.26
C ASN A 420 2.92 -5.03 28.67
N GLY A 421 3.68 -5.57 27.72
CA GLY A 421 4.53 -6.74 27.86
C GLY A 421 3.81 -8.07 28.10
N ALA A 422 2.47 -8.14 27.97
CA ALA A 422 1.73 -9.40 28.11
C ALA A 422 2.01 -10.36 26.95
N LYS A 423 2.11 -11.66 27.27
CA LYS A 423 2.48 -12.72 26.33
C LYS A 423 1.56 -13.92 26.52
N VAL A 424 1.14 -14.51 25.41
CA VAL A 424 0.30 -15.70 25.36
C VAL A 424 1.09 -16.79 24.66
N ASP A 425 1.58 -17.77 25.42
CA ASP A 425 2.37 -18.88 24.86
C ASP A 425 1.49 -19.78 23.98
N GLY A 426 2.06 -20.30 22.89
CA GLY A 426 1.31 -21.10 21.92
C GLY A 426 2.19 -21.73 20.86
N LYS A 427 1.55 -22.21 19.79
CA LYS A 427 2.19 -22.92 18.67
C LYS A 427 1.57 -22.46 17.35
N TRP A 428 2.41 -22.27 16.34
CA TRP A 428 1.96 -22.22 14.96
C TRP A 428 1.75 -23.66 14.45
N ILE A 429 0.54 -23.97 13.99
CA ILE A 429 0.15 -25.31 13.50
C ILE A 429 -0.42 -25.15 12.09
N SER A 430 0.12 -25.91 11.14
CA SER A 430 -0.34 -25.91 9.74
C SER A 430 -1.77 -26.42 9.66
N VAL A 431 -2.62 -25.79 8.86
CA VAL A 431 -3.93 -26.35 8.50
C VAL A 431 -3.78 -27.49 7.48
N ASP A 432 -4.79 -28.37 7.39
CA ASP A 432 -4.79 -29.49 6.43
C ASP A 432 -5.02 -29.01 4.98
N TRP A 433 -5.68 -27.86 4.81
CA TRP A 433 -5.90 -27.21 3.50
C TRP A 433 -4.60 -26.71 2.87
N THR A 434 -4.54 -26.68 1.54
CA THR A 434 -3.42 -26.14 0.76
C THR A 434 -3.90 -25.72 -0.62
N TRP A 435 -3.34 -24.64 -1.16
CA TRP A 435 -3.55 -24.25 -2.55
C TRP A 435 -2.86 -25.23 -3.51
N ASP A 436 -3.65 -25.95 -4.31
CA ASP A 436 -3.17 -26.95 -5.29
C ASP A 436 -3.22 -26.45 -6.75
N GLY A 437 -3.65 -25.21 -6.97
CA GLY A 437 -3.84 -24.61 -8.30
C GLY A 437 -5.21 -24.86 -8.94
N GLU A 438 -6.15 -25.55 -8.27
CA GLU A 438 -7.53 -25.68 -8.75
C GLU A 438 -8.41 -24.56 -8.16
N VAL A 439 -8.85 -23.64 -9.02
CA VAL A 439 -9.83 -22.62 -8.65
C VAL A 439 -11.17 -23.27 -8.28
N ARG A 440 -11.66 -22.97 -7.08
CA ARG A 440 -12.89 -23.53 -6.49
C ARG A 440 -13.70 -22.41 -5.84
N ASN A 441 -15.01 -22.61 -5.69
CA ASN A 441 -15.88 -21.67 -4.98
C ASN A 441 -15.59 -21.68 -3.46
N PHE A 442 -15.83 -20.54 -2.80
CA PHE A 442 -15.36 -20.19 -1.47
C PHE A 442 -15.75 -21.17 -0.34
N GLN A 443 -16.75 -22.04 -0.51
CA GLN A 443 -17.00 -23.14 0.45
C GLN A 443 -15.85 -24.18 0.53
N HIS A 444 -14.83 -24.04 -0.32
CA HIS A 444 -13.59 -24.83 -0.35
C HIS A 444 -12.33 -24.04 0.06
N ASP A 445 -12.51 -22.82 0.55
CA ASP A 445 -11.42 -21.96 1.01
C ASP A 445 -10.85 -22.39 2.38
N VAL A 446 -9.68 -21.87 2.71
CA VAL A 446 -8.99 -22.06 4.00
C VAL A 446 -9.74 -21.45 5.19
N ALA A 447 -10.54 -20.40 4.98
CA ALA A 447 -11.25 -19.67 6.04
C ALA A 447 -12.13 -20.57 6.95
N TRP A 448 -12.59 -21.71 6.44
CA TRP A 448 -13.43 -22.66 7.17
C TRP A 448 -12.66 -23.59 8.12
N GLU A 449 -11.34 -23.75 7.92
CA GLU A 449 -10.53 -24.71 8.69
C GLU A 449 -10.28 -24.20 10.12
N PHE A 450 -10.36 -22.88 10.33
CA PHE A 450 -10.28 -22.24 11.65
C PHE A 450 -11.54 -22.46 12.52
N GLN A 451 -12.59 -23.10 11.97
CA GLN A 451 -13.74 -23.63 12.73
C GLN A 451 -13.55 -25.09 13.18
N LEU A 452 -12.47 -25.75 12.75
CA LEU A 452 -12.10 -27.10 13.18
C LEU A 452 -11.11 -27.02 14.35
N LYS A 453 -11.03 -28.07 15.17
CA LYS A 453 -9.93 -28.21 16.14
C LYS A 453 -8.58 -28.28 15.41
N PRO A 454 -7.47 -27.73 15.97
CA PRO A 454 -6.17 -27.78 15.32
C PRO A 454 -5.67 -29.22 15.09
N PRO A 455 -4.88 -29.49 14.03
CA PRO A 455 -4.29 -30.81 13.82
C PRO A 455 -3.45 -31.28 15.03
N GLY A 456 -3.72 -32.51 15.48
CA GLY A 456 -3.04 -33.14 16.62
C GLY A 456 -3.72 -33.00 17.99
N THR A 457 -4.80 -32.22 18.13
CA THR A 457 -5.48 -31.96 19.41
C THR A 457 -6.60 -32.97 19.74
N SER A 458 -6.37 -34.26 19.50
CA SER A 458 -7.35 -35.32 19.80
C SER A 458 -7.46 -35.58 21.31
N GLU A 459 -8.58 -36.16 21.76
CA GLU A 459 -8.72 -36.67 23.14
C GLU A 459 -7.55 -37.60 23.50
N GLY A 460 -6.97 -37.41 24.70
CA GLY A 460 -5.79 -38.13 25.19
C GLY A 460 -4.46 -37.73 24.54
N SER A 461 -4.42 -36.69 23.70
CA SER A 461 -3.17 -36.11 23.18
C SER A 461 -2.56 -35.11 24.17
N SER A 462 -1.26 -34.84 24.05
CA SER A 462 -0.58 -33.78 24.84
C SER A 462 -0.96 -32.34 24.43
N MET A 463 -2.02 -32.19 23.63
CA MET A 463 -2.57 -30.92 23.13
C MET A 463 -4.12 -30.98 23.07
N GLU A 464 -4.77 -31.84 23.85
CA GLU A 464 -6.23 -32.05 23.76
C GLU A 464 -7.06 -30.78 24.03
N ASP A 465 -6.57 -29.91 24.93
CA ASP A 465 -7.16 -28.61 25.26
C ASP A 465 -6.72 -27.46 24.32
N TYR A 466 -5.90 -27.72 23.30
CA TYR A 466 -5.50 -26.67 22.36
C TYR A 466 -6.63 -26.30 21.39
N GLN A 467 -6.76 -25.00 21.14
CA GLN A 467 -7.67 -24.40 20.16
C GLN A 467 -6.93 -23.31 19.38
N TRP A 468 -7.48 -22.90 18.23
CA TRP A 468 -7.01 -21.70 17.54
C TRP A 468 -7.24 -20.44 18.40
N TRP A 469 -6.31 -19.48 18.33
CA TRP A 469 -6.42 -18.16 18.96
C TRP A 469 -7.35 -17.24 18.16
N ASN A 470 -8.62 -17.64 18.13
CA ASN A 470 -9.69 -16.93 17.43
C ASN A 470 -10.29 -15.84 18.32
N ALA A 471 -10.97 -14.90 17.66
CA ALA A 471 -11.75 -13.82 18.28
C ALA A 471 -12.64 -14.27 19.46
N GLY A 472 -13.60 -15.17 19.19
CA GLY A 472 -14.57 -15.69 20.19
C GLY A 472 -14.75 -17.22 20.21
N GLY A 473 -13.93 -17.98 19.48
CA GLY A 473 -13.96 -19.45 19.44
C GLY A 473 -14.16 -20.04 18.03
N LEU A 474 -14.80 -21.21 17.95
CA LEU A 474 -15.05 -21.92 16.67
C LEU A 474 -16.42 -21.62 16.03
N SER A 475 -17.32 -20.94 16.75
CA SER A 475 -18.68 -20.61 16.28
C SER A 475 -19.19 -19.23 16.72
N SER A 476 -18.50 -18.56 17.65
CA SER A 476 -18.94 -17.27 18.19
C SER A 476 -18.38 -16.14 17.35
N SER A 477 -19.24 -15.22 16.92
CA SER A 477 -18.84 -13.94 16.31
C SER A 477 -17.84 -13.20 17.20
N GLY A 478 -16.92 -12.48 16.57
CA GLY A 478 -15.93 -11.64 17.21
C GLY A 478 -15.32 -10.68 16.21
N LEU A 479 -14.29 -9.97 16.64
CA LEU A 479 -13.74 -8.79 15.97
C LEU A 479 -12.69 -9.17 14.90
N LYS A 480 -12.43 -8.29 13.93
CA LYS A 480 -11.38 -8.53 12.91
C LYS A 480 -9.96 -8.34 13.47
N THR A 481 -8.97 -8.89 12.77
CA THR A 481 -7.54 -8.67 13.02
C THR A 481 -7.04 -7.54 12.12
N GLU A 482 -6.46 -6.48 12.68
CA GLU A 482 -6.12 -5.28 11.88
C GLU A 482 -4.73 -5.39 11.24
N HIS A 483 -4.20 -4.26 10.77
CA HIS A 483 -2.87 -4.12 10.21
C HIS A 483 -1.80 -4.87 10.99
N VAL A 484 -0.91 -5.50 10.21
CA VAL A 484 0.32 -6.13 10.68
C VAL A 484 1.54 -5.34 10.23
N THR A 485 2.55 -5.25 11.10
CA THR A 485 3.89 -4.77 10.76
C THR A 485 4.92 -5.80 11.24
N PRO A 486 5.90 -6.18 10.40
CA PRO A 486 6.96 -7.08 10.80
C PRO A 486 7.82 -6.47 11.90
N ASP A 487 8.39 -7.32 12.75
CA ASP A 487 9.48 -6.90 13.63
C ASP A 487 10.74 -6.67 12.78
N PRO A 488 11.31 -5.46 12.73
CA PRO A 488 12.47 -5.19 11.89
C PRO A 488 13.79 -5.77 12.45
N ARG A 489 13.77 -6.41 13.63
CA ARG A 489 14.95 -7.07 14.22
C ARG A 489 15.42 -8.26 13.36
N THR A 490 16.66 -8.15 12.88
CA THR A 490 17.32 -9.16 12.03
C THR A 490 17.49 -10.54 12.69
N ASP A 491 17.47 -10.59 14.01
CA ASP A 491 17.58 -11.77 14.88
C ASP A 491 16.23 -12.19 15.51
N THR A 492 15.11 -11.70 14.99
CA THR A 492 13.76 -12.03 15.45
C THR A 492 12.87 -12.43 14.26
N THR A 493 12.09 -13.50 14.43
CA THR A 493 10.95 -13.83 13.56
C THR A 493 9.69 -13.45 14.33
N GLY A 494 9.07 -12.34 13.97
CA GLY A 494 7.95 -11.77 14.71
C GLY A 494 7.28 -10.62 13.97
N PHE A 495 6.14 -10.21 14.50
CA PHE A 495 5.33 -9.10 14.00
C PHE A 495 4.46 -8.53 15.13
N VAL A 496 3.90 -7.35 14.90
CA VAL A 496 2.83 -6.77 15.71
C VAL A 496 1.59 -6.67 14.83
N GLN A 497 0.43 -7.08 15.36
CA GLN A 497 -0.84 -7.10 14.62
C GLN A 497 -1.98 -6.60 15.52
N GLY A 498 -2.83 -5.74 14.97
CA GLY A 498 -3.98 -5.19 15.68
C GLY A 498 -5.21 -6.11 15.74
N SER A 499 -6.26 -5.58 16.36
CA SER A 499 -7.64 -6.10 16.28
C SER A 499 -8.64 -4.98 16.58
N THR A 500 -9.84 -5.02 15.99
CA THR A 500 -10.94 -4.10 16.39
C THR A 500 -11.40 -4.30 17.85
N ALA A 501 -10.76 -5.20 18.61
CA ALA A 501 -10.91 -5.33 20.06
C ALA A 501 -10.12 -4.30 20.89
N GLY A 502 -9.16 -3.58 20.31
CA GLY A 502 -8.40 -2.50 20.98
C GLY A 502 -7.11 -2.92 21.69
N TYR A 503 -6.66 -4.16 21.52
CA TYR A 503 -5.34 -4.63 22.00
C TYR A 503 -4.53 -5.26 20.87
N PHE A 504 -3.21 -5.07 20.90
CA PHE A 504 -2.35 -5.21 19.73
C PHE A 504 -0.91 -5.65 20.03
N GLY A 505 -0.76 -6.71 20.82
CA GLY A 505 0.44 -7.56 20.81
C GLY A 505 1.43 -7.35 21.95
N HIS A 506 2.70 -7.70 21.72
CA HIS A 506 3.72 -7.79 22.76
C HIS A 506 4.51 -6.49 22.99
N LEU A 507 4.62 -5.63 21.97
CA LEU A 507 5.39 -4.38 22.05
C LEU A 507 4.59 -3.19 22.63
N TYR A 508 3.26 -3.23 22.59
CA TYR A 508 2.37 -2.17 23.07
C TYR A 508 0.92 -2.67 23.16
N GLY A 509 0.19 -2.32 24.22
CA GLY A 509 -1.22 -2.75 24.34
C GLY A 509 -1.92 -2.19 25.56
N GLU A 510 -2.81 -1.22 25.34
CA GLU A 510 -3.30 -0.32 26.38
C GLU A 510 -4.82 -0.11 26.33
N LEU A 511 -5.49 -0.27 27.48
CA LEU A 511 -6.94 -0.11 27.60
C LEU A 511 -7.40 1.33 27.88
N ASP A 512 -6.51 2.22 28.34
CA ASP A 512 -6.76 3.66 28.47
C ASP A 512 -5.48 4.47 28.22
N ILE A 513 -5.36 5.00 26.99
CA ILE A 513 -4.23 5.83 26.55
C ILE A 513 -4.45 7.33 26.85
N THR A 514 -5.57 7.73 27.44
CA THR A 514 -5.98 9.15 27.56
C THR A 514 -4.90 10.00 28.25
N SER A 515 -4.21 9.44 29.24
CA SER A 515 -3.12 10.13 29.96
C SER A 515 -1.75 10.00 29.28
N GLN A 516 -1.57 8.98 28.44
CA GLN A 516 -0.35 8.68 27.69
C GLN A 516 -0.24 9.54 26.41
N VAL A 517 -1.36 9.93 25.80
CA VAL A 517 -1.39 10.87 24.68
C VAL A 517 -0.77 12.23 25.05
N LYS A 518 -0.03 12.83 24.11
CA LYS A 518 0.50 14.18 24.18
C LYS A 518 0.08 14.92 22.91
N LEU A 519 -0.72 15.97 23.09
CA LEU A 519 -1.28 16.76 21.98
C LEU A 519 -0.42 17.94 21.54
N GLY A 520 0.63 18.29 22.30
CA GLY A 520 1.55 19.40 22.01
C GLY A 520 0.90 20.79 21.86
N GLY A 521 -0.35 20.97 22.30
CA GLY A 521 -1.11 22.22 22.13
C GLY A 521 -1.93 22.32 20.85
N LYS A 522 -2.10 21.22 20.11
CA LYS A 522 -3.09 21.06 19.01
C LYS A 522 -4.14 20.00 19.41
N GLY A 523 -4.94 19.52 18.46
CA GLY A 523 -5.91 18.43 18.72
C GLY A 523 -7.14 18.82 19.56
N GLU A 524 -7.42 20.11 19.76
CA GLU A 524 -8.65 20.60 20.37
C GLU A 524 -9.79 20.65 19.33
N TYR A 525 -10.96 20.14 19.70
CA TYR A 525 -12.19 20.19 18.92
C TYR A 525 -13.00 21.46 19.24
N ALA A 526 -13.84 21.91 18.30
CA ALA A 526 -14.52 23.21 18.42
C ALA A 526 -15.61 23.31 19.52
N ASP A 527 -15.90 22.23 20.23
CA ASP A 527 -16.74 22.19 21.42
C ASP A 527 -15.96 22.16 22.75
N GLY A 528 -14.62 22.18 22.69
CA GLY A 528 -13.73 22.15 23.86
C GLY A 528 -13.34 20.76 24.35
N ARG A 529 -13.68 19.69 23.61
CA ARG A 529 -13.07 18.36 23.77
C ARG A 529 -11.72 18.29 23.06
N ASP A 530 -10.99 17.18 23.22
CA ASP A 530 -9.71 16.97 22.55
C ASP A 530 -9.48 15.51 22.09
N ALA A 531 -8.44 15.33 21.27
CA ALA A 531 -8.06 14.07 20.63
C ALA A 531 -7.33 13.07 21.56
N THR A 532 -7.28 13.29 22.89
CA THR A 532 -6.86 12.22 23.82
C THR A 532 -7.80 10.99 23.76
N ARG A 533 -9.04 11.20 23.32
CA ARG A 533 -10.04 10.17 23.02
C ARG A 533 -10.36 10.08 21.52
N ASN A 534 -10.84 8.92 21.11
CA ASN A 534 -11.41 8.63 19.79
C ASN A 534 -12.95 8.82 19.87
N TRP A 535 -13.58 9.38 18.83
CA TRP A 535 -14.99 9.81 18.85
C TRP A 535 -15.77 9.31 17.63
N ASP A 536 -15.92 7.99 17.51
CA ASP A 536 -16.78 7.30 16.52
C ASP A 536 -18.26 7.70 16.61
N ASP A 537 -18.74 8.00 17.82
CA ASP A 537 -19.96 8.78 18.02
C ASP A 537 -19.58 10.10 18.70
N ALA A 538 -19.72 11.22 17.99
CA ALA A 538 -19.45 12.54 18.56
C ALA A 538 -20.48 13.01 19.61
N ASP A 539 -21.60 12.33 19.80
CA ASP A 539 -22.51 12.51 20.94
C ASP A 539 -22.34 11.43 22.04
N GLY A 540 -21.39 10.49 21.86
CA GLY A 540 -20.99 9.47 22.83
C GLY A 540 -20.02 9.95 23.92
N GLU A 541 -19.42 9.01 24.66
CA GLU A 541 -18.47 9.31 25.77
C GLU A 541 -16.99 9.39 25.32
N GLY A 542 -16.69 8.97 24.09
CA GLY A 542 -15.35 8.91 23.51
C GLY A 542 -14.53 7.71 24.02
N LYS A 543 -14.02 6.89 23.09
CA LYS A 543 -13.19 5.72 23.40
C LYS A 543 -11.83 6.15 23.95
N VAL A 544 -11.35 5.42 24.97
CA VAL A 544 -10.12 5.72 25.71
C VAL A 544 -8.90 4.91 25.27
N THR A 545 -9.10 3.85 24.49
CA THR A 545 -8.04 3.02 23.90
C THR A 545 -7.86 3.38 22.41
N PHE A 546 -6.88 2.75 21.74
CA PHE A 546 -6.87 2.68 20.29
C PHE A 546 -7.99 1.80 19.79
N LYS A 547 -8.51 2.13 18.62
CA LYS A 547 -9.58 1.37 18.04
C LYS A 547 -9.43 1.37 16.53
N ASP A 548 -9.59 0.17 15.95
CA ASP A 548 -9.76 -0.04 14.52
C ASP A 548 -8.56 0.53 13.72
N ILE A 549 -7.44 -0.20 13.69
CA ILE A 549 -6.09 0.31 13.36
C ILE A 549 -5.71 0.00 11.90
N ASP A 550 -6.10 0.90 11.00
CA ASP A 550 -5.84 0.87 9.53
C ASP A 550 -4.43 1.36 9.14
N GLY A 551 -3.55 1.58 10.11
CA GLY A 551 -2.15 1.87 9.80
C GLY A 551 -1.20 1.55 10.94
N LEU A 552 -0.21 0.72 10.63
CA LEU A 552 0.79 0.28 11.58
C LEU A 552 2.13 0.03 10.88
N GLU A 553 3.18 0.67 11.39
CA GLU A 553 4.57 0.41 10.98
C GLU A 553 5.55 0.65 12.13
N VAL A 554 6.54 -0.24 12.30
CA VAL A 554 7.58 -0.16 13.34
C VAL A 554 8.94 0.20 12.72
N VAL A 555 9.47 1.37 13.08
CA VAL A 555 10.68 1.98 12.48
C VAL A 555 11.86 2.03 13.45
N TYR A 556 13.08 1.93 12.91
CA TYR A 556 14.34 1.97 13.67
C TYR A 556 14.93 3.37 13.80
N SER A 557 15.30 3.77 15.02
CA SER A 557 16.17 4.94 15.28
C SER A 557 17.65 4.54 15.38
N ASN A 558 18.55 5.51 15.17
CA ASN A 558 20.00 5.32 15.14
C ASN A 558 20.68 5.12 16.51
N ASP A 559 19.95 5.32 17.61
CA ASP A 559 20.33 4.89 18.95
C ASP A 559 20.01 3.40 19.22
N GLY A 560 19.43 2.71 18.22
CA GLY A 560 19.11 1.29 18.23
C GLY A 560 17.63 0.98 18.45
N LYS A 561 16.87 1.98 18.91
CA LYS A 561 15.50 1.86 19.42
C LYS A 561 14.45 1.66 18.34
N LEU A 562 13.31 1.10 18.76
CA LEU A 562 12.11 0.93 17.93
C LEU A 562 11.02 1.94 18.29
N TYR A 563 10.29 2.41 17.29
CA TYR A 563 9.15 3.33 17.42
C TYR A 563 8.01 2.84 16.54
N ALA A 564 6.76 2.89 17.00
CA ALA A 564 5.59 2.63 16.15
C ALA A 564 4.97 3.93 15.64
N ILE A 565 4.47 3.89 14.41
CA ILE A 565 3.59 4.89 13.83
C ILE A 565 2.22 4.22 13.67
N ILE A 566 1.17 4.88 14.15
CA ILE A 566 -0.18 4.32 14.32
C ILE A 566 -1.19 5.26 13.65
N GLN A 567 -2.08 4.71 12.84
CA GLN A 567 -3.24 5.37 12.25
C GLN A 567 -4.51 4.59 12.66
N GLU A 568 -5.60 5.30 12.93
CA GLU A 568 -6.94 4.72 13.17
C GLU A 568 -7.83 4.92 11.92
N ASP A 569 -8.68 3.95 11.60
CA ASP A 569 -9.96 4.12 10.88
C ASP A 569 -11.07 3.49 11.72
N SER A 570 -11.83 4.33 12.42
CA SER A 570 -12.77 3.95 13.46
C SER A 570 -14.15 4.58 13.29
N GLY A 571 -14.37 5.27 12.16
CA GLY A 571 -15.56 6.07 11.88
C GLY A 571 -15.64 7.38 12.67
N ASN A 572 -14.51 7.91 13.17
CA ASN A 572 -14.42 9.06 14.07
C ASN A 572 -15.04 10.33 13.46
N ASP A 573 -16.22 10.70 13.97
CA ASP A 573 -17.00 11.86 13.55
C ASP A 573 -16.20 13.17 13.60
N LEU A 574 -15.22 13.28 14.51
CA LEU A 574 -14.39 14.47 14.69
C LEU A 574 -13.07 14.42 13.90
N GLY A 575 -12.76 13.28 13.29
CA GLY A 575 -11.56 13.02 12.48
C GLY A 575 -10.62 12.02 13.15
N GLU A 576 -10.21 11.02 12.37
CA GLU A 576 -9.27 9.97 12.79
C GLU A 576 -7.94 10.52 13.25
N ARG A 577 -7.28 9.80 14.16
CA ARG A 577 -6.07 10.24 14.83
C ARG A 577 -4.86 9.46 14.33
N MET A 578 -3.72 10.14 14.26
CA MET A 578 -2.44 9.54 13.88
C MET A 578 -1.36 9.89 14.92
N PHE A 579 -0.56 8.90 15.30
CA PHE A 579 0.40 8.99 16.41
C PHE A 579 1.77 8.42 16.04
N ILE A 580 2.80 8.88 16.74
CA ILE A 580 4.09 8.19 16.88
C ILE A 580 4.36 7.95 18.37
N THR A 581 4.94 6.81 18.71
CA THR A 581 5.21 6.42 20.10
C THR A 581 6.47 7.09 20.67
N SER A 582 6.69 6.96 21.98
CA SER A 582 8.01 6.84 22.60
C SER A 582 8.72 5.56 22.13
N PRO A 583 9.97 5.29 22.52
CA PRO A 583 10.58 3.98 22.30
C PRO A 583 9.70 2.82 22.79
N LEU A 584 9.66 1.73 22.02
CA LEU A 584 8.82 0.55 22.30
C LEU A 584 9.44 -0.43 23.30
N GLU A 585 10.68 -0.21 23.74
CA GLU A 585 11.47 -1.14 24.58
C GLU A 585 11.05 -1.16 26.07
N HIS A 586 9.79 -0.81 26.34
CA HIS A 586 9.14 -0.77 27.65
C HIS A 586 9.18 -2.11 28.43
N GLU A 587 9.44 -3.24 27.76
CA GLU A 587 9.65 -4.54 28.42
C GLU A 587 10.85 -4.51 29.39
N ASP A 588 11.84 -3.65 29.15
CA ASP A 588 13.09 -3.58 29.95
C ASP A 588 13.04 -2.56 31.11
N ASP A 589 12.15 -1.56 31.07
CA ASP A 589 12.02 -0.52 32.13
C ASP A 589 10.68 -0.54 32.88
N GLY A 590 9.59 -1.01 32.25
CA GLY A 590 8.26 -1.06 32.84
C GLY A 590 7.56 0.29 32.95
N GLU A 591 7.99 1.31 32.21
CA GLU A 591 7.30 2.60 32.11
C GLU A 591 6.13 2.55 31.10
N GLU A 592 5.14 3.40 31.30
CA GLU A 592 4.00 3.56 30.39
C GLU A 592 4.43 4.26 29.09
N LEU A 593 3.87 3.87 27.96
CA LEU A 593 4.21 4.51 26.69
C LEU A 593 3.69 5.95 26.62
N THR A 594 4.26 6.72 25.69
CA THR A 594 3.79 8.08 25.37
C THR A 594 3.42 8.14 23.89
N TYR A 595 2.21 8.60 23.60
CA TYR A 595 1.71 8.72 22.23
C TYR A 595 1.71 10.18 21.79
N TYR A 596 2.67 10.55 20.95
CA TYR A 596 2.77 11.89 20.39
C TYR A 596 1.79 12.00 19.22
N PHE A 597 0.72 12.76 19.41
CA PHE A 597 -0.29 13.03 18.38
C PHE A 597 0.35 13.81 17.23
N ILE A 598 0.33 13.27 16.03
CA ILE A 598 0.87 13.91 14.82
C ILE A 598 -0.19 14.81 14.21
N ALA A 599 -1.36 14.24 13.91
CA ALA A 599 -2.44 14.92 13.20
C ALA A 599 -3.79 14.25 13.48
N MET A 600 -4.86 14.97 13.12
CA MET A 600 -6.19 14.40 12.90
C MET A 600 -6.67 14.68 11.48
N SER A 601 -7.48 13.77 10.94
CA SER A 601 -8.02 13.82 9.57
C SER A 601 -9.32 14.66 9.49
N GLY A 602 -10.16 14.38 8.49
CA GLY A 602 -11.55 14.82 8.41
C GLY A 602 -12.54 13.80 8.97
N GLY A 603 -13.70 14.28 9.41
CA GLY A 603 -14.80 13.49 9.95
C GLY A 603 -16.13 14.19 9.69
N SER A 604 -17.27 13.51 9.88
CA SER A 604 -18.61 14.05 9.53
C SER A 604 -18.96 15.36 10.26
N ARG A 605 -18.39 15.57 11.45
CA ARG A 605 -18.56 16.73 12.33
C ARG A 605 -17.25 17.49 12.59
N ASN A 606 -16.16 17.11 11.93
CA ASN A 606 -14.93 17.89 11.91
C ASN A 606 -15.19 19.26 11.28
N THR A 607 -14.83 20.35 11.96
CA THR A 607 -15.23 21.71 11.55
C THR A 607 -14.67 22.15 10.21
N ARG A 608 -13.55 21.58 9.77
CA ARG A 608 -13.00 21.85 8.43
C ARG A 608 -13.90 21.23 7.37
N MET A 609 -14.40 20.02 7.62
CA MET A 609 -15.29 19.31 6.70
C MET A 609 -16.67 19.94 6.64
N THR A 610 -17.24 20.40 7.76
CA THR A 610 -18.52 21.11 7.79
C THR A 610 -18.49 22.48 7.09
N GLU A 611 -17.32 23.14 7.06
CA GLU A 611 -17.11 24.40 6.31
C GLU A 611 -16.76 24.15 4.81
N GLY A 612 -16.83 22.91 4.32
CA GLY A 612 -16.60 22.58 2.91
C GLY A 612 -15.14 22.70 2.47
N VAL A 613 -14.18 22.54 3.40
CA VAL A 613 -12.76 22.50 3.05
C VAL A 613 -12.45 21.24 2.26
N GLY A 614 -11.90 21.41 1.06
CA GLY A 614 -11.36 20.34 0.24
C GLY A 614 -10.08 20.79 -0.47
N ILE A 615 -9.25 19.82 -0.84
CA ILE A 615 -7.98 20.00 -1.54
C ILE A 615 -8.04 19.18 -2.84
N PRO A 616 -7.80 19.77 -4.03
CA PRO A 616 -7.81 21.21 -4.33
C PRO A 616 -9.17 21.88 -4.01
N LYS A 617 -9.29 23.19 -4.19
CA LYS A 617 -10.47 23.91 -3.70
C LYS A 617 -11.78 23.42 -4.33
N GLY A 618 -12.70 22.98 -3.47
CA GLY A 618 -14.07 22.59 -3.87
C GLY A 618 -14.20 21.13 -4.32
N THR A 619 -13.29 20.26 -3.87
CA THR A 619 -13.43 18.80 -4.00
C THR A 619 -14.34 18.20 -2.94
N ASN A 620 -14.33 18.72 -1.71
CA ASN A 620 -15.28 18.37 -0.66
C ASN A 620 -16.72 18.70 -1.12
N CYS A 621 -17.57 17.68 -1.19
CA CYS A 621 -18.99 17.81 -1.50
C CYS A 621 -19.87 18.02 -0.25
N GLU A 622 -19.51 17.33 0.83
CA GLU A 622 -20.22 17.24 2.11
C GLU A 622 -19.26 16.80 3.22
N ALA A 623 -19.63 16.97 4.49
CA ALA A 623 -18.78 16.53 5.59
C ALA A 623 -18.87 15.01 5.79
N ASN A 624 -17.73 14.31 5.77
CA ASN A 624 -17.65 12.87 5.96
C ASN A 624 -16.25 12.46 6.46
N ALA A 625 -16.06 11.15 6.72
CA ALA A 625 -14.81 10.55 7.15
C ALA A 625 -13.64 10.68 6.15
N HIS A 626 -12.45 10.68 6.73
CA HIS A 626 -11.14 10.49 6.12
C HIS A 626 -10.32 9.62 7.09
N GLU A 627 -9.62 8.63 6.59
CA GLU A 627 -8.61 7.87 7.34
C GLU A 627 -7.20 8.22 6.84
N PHE A 628 -6.20 7.92 7.67
CA PHE A 628 -4.81 7.85 7.21
C PHE A 628 -4.50 6.37 6.98
N SER A 629 -4.13 5.99 5.76
CA SER A 629 -3.73 4.62 5.41
C SER A 629 -2.35 4.64 4.76
N GLY A 630 -1.59 3.57 4.92
CA GLY A 630 -0.26 3.41 4.37
C GLY A 630 0.81 4.24 5.09
N ILE A 631 1.89 3.57 5.45
CA ILE A 631 3.09 4.15 6.10
C ILE A 631 4.31 3.46 5.49
N PHE A 632 5.35 4.22 5.11
CA PHE A 632 6.63 3.64 4.71
C PHE A 632 7.80 4.55 5.08
N ASP A 633 8.83 3.99 5.73
CA ASP A 633 10.07 4.72 6.03
C ASP A 633 10.98 4.77 4.79
N MET A 634 11.17 5.95 4.22
CA MET A 634 12.05 6.17 3.05
C MET A 634 13.40 6.79 3.43
N SER A 635 13.72 6.90 4.72
CA SER A 635 14.88 7.63 5.23
C SER A 635 16.22 7.13 4.68
N GLY A 636 16.41 5.81 4.58
CA GLY A 636 17.61 5.19 4.02
C GLY A 636 17.78 5.46 2.52
N LEU A 637 16.68 5.57 1.78
CA LEU A 637 16.67 5.82 0.33
C LEU A 637 17.16 7.24 -0.01
N ILE A 638 16.92 8.22 0.85
CA ILE A 638 17.44 9.60 0.69
C ILE A 638 18.71 9.87 1.52
N ARG A 639 19.19 8.90 2.32
CA ARG A 639 20.35 9.09 3.20
C ARG A 639 21.62 9.37 2.38
N LYS A 640 22.27 10.49 2.68
CA LYS A 640 23.59 10.86 2.14
C LYS A 640 24.70 10.75 3.18
N GLN A 641 25.93 10.58 2.72
CA GLN A 641 27.15 10.75 3.51
C GLN A 641 28.23 11.40 2.64
N ASP A 642 28.94 12.40 3.20
CA ASP A 642 30.01 13.16 2.52
C ASP A 642 29.60 13.83 1.17
N GLY A 643 28.30 13.90 0.89
CA GLY A 643 27.69 14.45 -0.33
C GLY A 643 27.03 13.40 -1.25
N GLU A 644 27.41 12.13 -1.11
CA GLU A 644 26.98 11.01 -1.96
C GLU A 644 25.80 10.24 -1.36
N TYR A 645 24.99 9.58 -2.19
CA TYR A 645 23.94 8.67 -1.73
C TYR A 645 24.49 7.36 -1.18
N MET A 646 23.82 6.83 -0.16
CA MET A 646 24.24 5.62 0.55
C MET A 646 23.63 4.30 0.02
N LEU A 647 22.85 4.39 -1.06
CA LEU A 647 22.20 3.28 -1.78
C LEU A 647 22.11 3.63 -3.27
N SER A 648 22.29 2.63 -4.12
CA SER A 648 21.99 2.61 -5.56
C SER A 648 20.72 1.81 -5.83
N ALA A 649 20.17 1.87 -7.05
CA ALA A 649 19.11 0.96 -7.50
C ALA A 649 19.55 -0.52 -7.56
N SER A 650 20.84 -0.82 -7.35
CA SER A 650 21.37 -2.19 -7.27
C SER A 650 21.64 -2.69 -5.83
N ASP A 651 21.22 -1.94 -4.81
CA ASP A 651 21.32 -2.35 -3.40
C ASP A 651 20.01 -3.03 -2.93
N GLU A 652 20.10 -4.31 -2.54
CA GLU A 652 19.00 -5.15 -2.05
C GLU A 652 18.27 -4.56 -0.81
N GLY A 653 17.02 -4.98 -0.53
CA GLY A 653 16.16 -4.41 0.51
C GLY A 653 16.79 -4.37 1.92
N HIS A 654 17.57 -5.39 2.29
CA HIS A 654 18.29 -5.36 3.56
C HIS A 654 19.38 -4.28 3.63
N HIS A 655 19.93 -3.81 2.50
CA HIS A 655 20.82 -2.63 2.47
C HIS A 655 20.04 -1.37 2.85
N LYS A 656 18.79 -1.21 2.37
CA LYS A 656 17.89 -0.11 2.80
C LYS A 656 17.65 -0.15 4.31
N ARG A 657 17.22 -1.29 4.88
CA ARG A 657 17.01 -1.43 6.33
C ARG A 657 18.30 -1.13 7.13
N LYS A 658 19.48 -1.51 6.60
CA LYS A 658 20.81 -1.17 7.15
C LYS A 658 21.19 0.32 7.00
N GLN A 659 20.47 1.15 6.26
CA GLN A 659 20.60 2.63 6.24
C GLN A 659 19.48 3.33 7.03
N ASP A 660 18.24 2.82 7.03
CA ASP A 660 17.13 3.34 7.84
C ASP A 660 17.51 3.38 9.33
N LYS A 661 18.13 2.31 9.83
CA LYS A 661 18.70 2.18 11.18
C LYS A 661 19.89 3.10 11.49
N LYS A 662 20.31 3.97 10.55
CA LYS A 662 21.36 4.99 10.75
C LYS A 662 20.79 6.41 10.79
N VAL A 663 19.48 6.58 10.68
CA VAL A 663 18.78 7.86 10.77
C VAL A 663 18.12 7.97 12.15
N ASN A 664 18.27 9.11 12.83
CA ASN A 664 17.60 9.32 14.12
C ASN A 664 16.08 9.44 13.90
N ILE A 665 15.26 9.14 14.92
CA ILE A 665 13.80 9.27 14.81
C ILE A 665 13.36 10.66 14.30
N ASN A 666 14.00 11.74 14.76
CA ASN A 666 13.66 13.10 14.30
C ASN A 666 14.35 13.54 12.99
N ASP A 667 15.28 12.73 12.46
CA ASP A 667 15.86 12.93 11.13
C ASP A 667 15.11 12.11 10.05
N LYS A 668 14.12 11.29 10.43
CA LYS A 668 13.40 10.41 9.49
C LYS A 668 12.54 11.19 8.51
N THR A 669 12.40 10.64 7.31
CA THR A 669 11.37 11.03 6.34
C THR A 669 10.50 9.80 6.05
N ILE A 670 9.25 9.87 6.45
CA ILE A 670 8.24 8.82 6.31
C ILE A 670 7.17 9.29 5.33
N ILE A 671 6.71 8.44 4.42
CA ILE A 671 5.52 8.72 3.57
C ILE A 671 4.26 8.15 4.23
N ILE A 672 3.16 8.90 4.10
CA ILE A 672 1.84 8.67 4.70
C ILE A 672 0.76 8.91 3.65
N GLY A 673 -0.24 8.03 3.55
CA GLY A 673 -1.47 8.29 2.78
C GLY A 673 -2.54 8.98 3.64
N LEU A 674 -3.39 9.75 2.98
CA LEU A 674 -4.57 10.40 3.57
C LEU A 674 -5.76 10.20 2.62
N GLN A 675 -6.66 9.30 2.99
CA GLN A 675 -7.91 9.05 2.28
C GLN A 675 -8.89 10.21 2.50
N ALA A 676 -9.76 10.50 1.53
CA ALA A 676 -10.76 11.56 1.67
C ALA A 676 -12.04 11.23 0.88
N HIS A 677 -12.90 10.41 1.47
CA HIS A 677 -14.09 9.83 0.82
C HIS A 677 -15.12 10.86 0.34
N ASN A 678 -15.16 12.05 0.97
CA ASN A 678 -16.02 13.16 0.56
C ASN A 678 -15.45 14.05 -0.55
N MET A 679 -14.17 13.90 -0.92
CA MET A 679 -13.52 14.74 -1.91
C MET A 679 -13.79 14.24 -3.33
N TYR A 680 -15.06 14.18 -3.75
CA TYR A 680 -15.47 13.68 -5.08
C TYR A 680 -16.07 14.74 -6.02
N CYS A 681 -16.06 16.03 -5.64
CA CYS A 681 -16.58 17.15 -6.43
C CYS A 681 -15.47 17.89 -7.22
N GLY A 682 -15.88 18.90 -7.99
CA GLY A 682 -14.97 19.93 -8.50
C GLY A 682 -13.98 19.38 -9.52
N VAL A 683 -12.69 19.39 -9.19
CA VAL A 683 -11.64 18.87 -10.09
C VAL A 683 -11.65 17.33 -10.19
N ILE A 684 -12.03 16.63 -9.12
CA ILE A 684 -12.11 15.15 -9.07
C ILE A 684 -13.22 14.67 -10.02
N GLU A 685 -14.43 15.19 -9.84
CA GLU A 685 -15.57 14.97 -10.76
C GLU A 685 -15.22 15.34 -12.20
N ALA A 686 -14.64 16.53 -12.42
CA ALA A 686 -14.31 17.02 -13.76
C ALA A 686 -13.25 16.19 -14.49
N PHE A 687 -12.45 15.39 -13.78
CA PHE A 687 -11.46 14.46 -14.33
C PHE A 687 -11.89 12.98 -14.24
N GLN A 688 -13.08 12.70 -13.72
CA GLN A 688 -13.62 11.35 -13.52
C GLN A 688 -12.68 10.48 -12.65
N ALA A 689 -12.08 11.06 -11.61
CA ALA A 689 -11.55 10.29 -10.48
C ALA A 689 -12.72 9.96 -9.53
N ASP A 690 -12.63 8.88 -8.73
CA ASP A 690 -13.74 8.51 -7.85
C ASP A 690 -13.84 9.41 -6.61
N ARG A 691 -12.74 9.51 -5.86
CA ARG A 691 -12.62 10.20 -4.58
C ARG A 691 -11.36 11.06 -4.58
N GLY A 692 -11.02 11.64 -3.44
CA GLY A 692 -9.82 12.43 -3.24
C GLY A 692 -8.94 11.87 -2.14
N GLY A 693 -7.79 12.50 -1.95
CA GLY A 693 -6.79 12.13 -0.97
C GLY A 693 -5.45 12.78 -1.27
N GLN A 694 -4.46 12.56 -0.41
CA GLN A 694 -3.10 13.07 -0.57
C GLN A 694 -2.06 12.04 -0.17
N TRP A 695 -0.86 12.15 -0.75
CA TRP A 695 0.34 11.54 -0.22
C TRP A 695 1.19 12.61 0.46
N LEU A 696 1.56 12.36 1.71
CA LEU A 696 2.24 13.28 2.61
C LEU A 696 3.62 12.72 2.98
N LEU A 697 4.60 13.60 3.16
CA LEU A 697 5.82 13.28 3.90
C LEU A 697 5.75 13.84 5.32
N TYR A 698 6.30 13.10 6.27
CA TYR A 698 6.43 13.43 7.68
C TYR A 698 7.90 13.46 8.10
N ASN A 699 8.32 14.50 8.82
CA ASN A 699 9.52 14.46 9.65
C ASN A 699 9.10 14.52 11.13
N PRO A 700 9.42 13.51 11.96
CA PRO A 700 9.13 13.57 13.39
C PRO A 700 9.91 14.68 14.11
N HIS A 701 9.27 15.35 15.05
CA HIS A 701 9.90 16.25 16.03
C HIS A 701 9.37 15.93 17.43
N ILE A 702 9.71 14.75 17.95
CA ILE A 702 9.35 14.31 19.31
C ILE A 702 10.47 14.60 20.33
N PRO A 703 10.16 14.68 21.63
CA PRO A 703 11.17 14.63 22.69
C PRO A 703 12.00 13.33 22.65
N ILE A 704 13.30 13.43 22.95
CA ILE A 704 14.26 12.32 23.05
C ILE A 704 15.11 12.52 24.31
#